data_AF-A0A4Y9Y3N3-F1
#
_entry.id   AF-A0A4Y9Y3N3-F1
#
_cell.length_a   1.000
_cell.length_b   1.000
_cell.length_c   1.000
_cell.angle_alpha   90.00
_cell.angle_beta   90.00
_cell.angle_gamma   90.00
#
_symmetry.space_group_name_H-M   'P 1'
#
loop_
_entity.id
_entity.type
_entity.pdbx_description
1 polymer ?
#
loop_
_entity_poly.entity_id
_entity_poly.type
_entity_poly.pdbx_seq_one_letter_code
_entity_poly.pdbx_strand_id
1 'polypeptide(L)'
;MAAADISKVSILGKESIHCGIHLVPYIVDTVLTTLPASAYALFTDKNIANLHLASFETEFKQAFARKGSKSRFLTHIVPPGETSKSREGKAKIEDFLLLNRCTRDTVILALGGGVVGDLVGFVAATFMRGVRFVQIPTTLLAMVDSSVGGKTAIDTPHGKNLIGAFWQPEYIFIDAAFLETLPAREFSNGMAEVVKTAAIWNEKDFADLEARSAEIFTAIQTPSLNHSGRTKADRSAAQELLLSVIVGSISVKAHIVTNDERELTGLRNLVNFGHTIGHAIEAVLTPDMLHGECVSVGMILEAEVARQLGKLGQVAVGRLTRCLKGYNLPVSLSDPRIASLPGAKLLTVDRLLDIMRIDKKNSGPEKKIVILSAIGKTYEQKASVVPDAVIEKTLSEAAKVVPGVPTQDPITMATPGSKSISNRALVLAALGKGTCRLKNLLHSDDTQVMMAALQELKGAEFSWEDGGETLVVKGGEGSLSVPLQGKEIYLGNAGTAARFLTTVCALAQPSETTKATIITGNARMKQRPIAPLVDALRANGSKIEYLESEGSLPLAICPAGLKGSHIKLAASVSSQYVSSVLLCAPYAEEAITLELTGGQVISQPYIDMTIAMMKEFGVQVTREMDPATKKPLDIYKIPKATYVNPPEYNIESDASSATYPLAIAAITGSSCTISNIGSASLQGDARFAKDVLEPMGCVVTQTATSTTVKGPPIGQLKAIGLIDMEPMTDAFLTASILAAVAVGQPLSCRKLKDGSRSTTTRIVGIANQRVKECNRIQAMIDQLAKFGIETKELEDGLEVYGKPIPELRQGVRVHCYDDHRVAMAFSVLGAAVKDTVIEEKRCVEKTWPNWWDDLENKIGLKVEGVELTDASHASASKPTEQKDSASVVIIGMRGSGKTHIGGLAATVLDWPFVDADEYFVKKHTQGVREFVHEHGWPAFRTAETDILKELLETYPTKHVLSLGGGIVETAAARDLLKNYAATQNGIVVYIVRQIDEVVQYLGAETDRPAYGESVSDVFGRRQPWFEECCTHEFINHTGVAYTTAPLDEEGVSAPSRGLEHEVPFATSPVHSVLDEVARFFEHITGQRPNLSSNLTTGQRSYFLSLTYPDVTPALRHIDELVLGVDALELRVDLLKSPGGYDVAGPVVVSRA
;
A
#
# COMPACT_ATOMS: atom_id res chain seq x y z
N MET A 1 -12.72 -23.23 42.99
CA MET A 1 -12.19 -22.05 42.26
C MET A 1 -12.82 -20.80 42.85
N ALA A 2 -12.07 -19.68 42.89
CA ALA A 2 -12.62 -18.39 43.29
C ALA A 2 -13.75 -17.94 42.33
N ALA A 3 -14.71 -17.17 42.86
CA ALA A 3 -15.82 -16.64 42.05
C ALA A 3 -15.26 -15.74 40.94
N ALA A 4 -15.72 -15.95 39.70
CA ALA A 4 -15.33 -15.11 38.57
C ALA A 4 -15.91 -13.70 38.74
N ASP A 5 -15.14 -12.69 38.36
CA ASP A 5 -15.62 -11.31 38.26
C ASP A 5 -16.37 -11.14 36.94
N ILE A 6 -17.66 -10.79 37.02
CA ILE A 6 -18.58 -10.76 35.87
C ILE A 6 -19.14 -9.37 35.68
N SER A 7 -18.95 -8.81 34.49
CA SER A 7 -19.65 -7.61 34.03
C SER A 7 -20.94 -8.03 33.32
N LYS A 8 -22.09 -7.52 33.78
CA LYS A 8 -23.39 -7.83 33.17
C LYS A 8 -23.90 -6.66 32.36
N VAL A 9 -24.43 -6.94 31.17
CA VAL A 9 -25.05 -5.95 30.28
C VAL A 9 -26.53 -6.30 30.09
N SER A 10 -27.38 -5.29 30.20
CA SER A 10 -28.83 -5.43 30.03
C SER A 10 -29.22 -5.33 28.56
N ILE A 11 -30.06 -6.26 28.10
CA ILE A 11 -30.68 -6.25 26.78
C ILE A 11 -32.15 -6.66 26.92
N LEU A 12 -33.05 -5.91 26.31
CA LEU A 12 -34.51 -6.16 26.34
C LEU A 12 -35.03 -6.34 27.78
N GLY A 13 -34.48 -5.56 28.73
CA GLY A 13 -34.87 -5.55 30.14
C GLY A 13 -34.30 -6.69 31.01
N LYS A 14 -33.38 -7.51 30.48
CA LYS A 14 -32.72 -8.61 31.23
C LYS A 14 -31.20 -8.48 31.20
N GLU A 15 -30.54 -8.76 32.33
CA GLU A 15 -29.08 -8.90 32.41
C GLU A 15 -28.62 -10.27 31.86
N SER A 16 -28.85 -10.52 30.57
CA SER A 16 -28.55 -11.80 29.93
C SER A 16 -27.18 -11.85 29.23
N ILE A 17 -26.47 -10.74 29.13
CA ILE A 17 -25.11 -10.70 28.56
C ILE A 17 -24.10 -10.66 29.71
N HIS A 18 -23.28 -11.70 29.84
CA HIS A 18 -22.30 -11.84 30.91
C HIS A 18 -20.89 -11.87 30.32
N CYS A 19 -20.05 -10.91 30.71
CA CYS A 19 -18.70 -10.73 30.20
C CYS A 19 -17.67 -10.97 31.30
N GLY A 20 -16.55 -11.61 30.94
CA GLY A 20 -15.44 -11.86 31.84
C GLY A 20 -14.33 -12.67 31.17
N ILE A 21 -13.49 -13.33 31.97
CA ILE A 21 -12.31 -14.07 31.52
C ILE A 21 -12.29 -15.45 32.20
N HIS A 22 -12.01 -16.51 31.44
CA HIS A 22 -12.01 -17.92 31.89
C HIS A 22 -13.36 -18.34 32.49
N LEU A 23 -14.45 -18.11 31.77
CA LEU A 23 -15.82 -18.25 32.25
C LEU A 23 -16.42 -19.66 32.15
N VAL A 24 -15.77 -20.65 31.52
CA VAL A 24 -16.36 -21.99 31.29
C VAL A 24 -17.07 -22.59 32.54
N PRO A 25 -16.46 -22.62 33.76
CA PRO A 25 -17.16 -23.10 34.94
C PRO A 25 -18.39 -22.28 35.35
N TYR A 26 -18.33 -20.96 35.17
CA TYR A 26 -19.44 -20.04 35.44
C TYR A 26 -20.58 -20.23 34.43
N ILE A 27 -20.26 -20.42 33.16
CA ILE A 27 -21.22 -20.67 32.08
C ILE A 27 -22.01 -21.95 32.39
N VAL A 28 -21.31 -23.06 32.65
CA VAL A 28 -21.94 -24.35 32.94
C VAL A 28 -22.81 -24.26 34.19
N ASP A 29 -22.32 -23.67 35.27
CA ASP A 29 -23.11 -23.54 36.50
C ASP A 29 -24.38 -22.69 36.30
N THR A 30 -24.25 -21.57 35.58
CA THR A 30 -25.37 -20.67 35.28
C THR A 30 -26.41 -21.38 34.42
N VAL A 31 -26.00 -21.97 33.29
CA VAL A 31 -26.91 -22.68 32.37
C VAL A 31 -27.68 -23.79 33.09
N LEU A 32 -27.00 -24.60 33.90
CA LEU A 32 -27.66 -25.69 34.63
C LEU A 32 -28.61 -25.21 35.74
N THR A 33 -28.39 -24.01 36.28
CA THR A 33 -29.20 -23.46 37.38
C THR A 33 -30.41 -22.68 36.85
N THR A 34 -30.22 -21.88 35.80
CA THR A 34 -31.24 -20.97 35.30
C THR A 34 -32.03 -21.53 34.11
N LEU A 35 -31.47 -22.50 33.37
CA LEU A 35 -32.10 -23.11 32.20
C LEU A 35 -32.21 -24.64 32.33
N PRO A 36 -32.97 -25.17 33.31
CA PRO A 36 -33.11 -26.62 33.46
C PRO A 36 -33.71 -27.27 32.21
N ALA A 37 -33.08 -28.36 31.76
CA ALA A 37 -33.45 -29.13 30.58
C ALA A 37 -33.01 -30.59 30.70
N SER A 38 -33.72 -31.51 30.04
CA SER A 38 -33.34 -32.93 29.97
C SER A 38 -32.16 -33.19 29.03
N ALA A 39 -31.90 -32.27 28.09
CA ALA A 39 -30.79 -32.34 27.14
C ALA A 39 -30.20 -30.95 26.88
N TYR A 40 -28.88 -30.87 26.93
CA TYR A 40 -28.08 -29.72 26.54
C TYR A 40 -27.26 -30.12 25.30
N ALA A 41 -27.41 -29.40 24.19
CA ALA A 41 -26.76 -29.73 22.93
C ALA A 41 -25.82 -28.59 22.51
N LEU A 42 -24.51 -28.84 22.51
CA LEU A 42 -23.50 -27.89 22.11
C LEU A 42 -23.08 -28.13 20.66
N PHE A 43 -23.12 -27.05 19.87
CA PHE A 43 -22.70 -27.03 18.48
C PHE A 43 -21.51 -26.09 18.32
N THR A 44 -20.50 -26.55 17.61
CA THR A 44 -19.27 -25.79 17.34
C THR A 44 -18.66 -26.20 16.01
N ASP A 45 -17.68 -25.46 15.51
CA ASP A 45 -16.93 -25.84 14.31
C ASP A 45 -15.68 -26.66 14.66
N LYS A 46 -15.08 -27.29 13.65
CA LYS A 46 -13.91 -28.16 13.80
C LYS A 46 -12.71 -27.46 14.46
N ASN A 47 -12.49 -26.17 14.20
CA ASN A 47 -11.32 -25.44 14.71
C ASN A 47 -11.50 -25.15 16.20
N ILE A 48 -12.68 -24.66 16.57
CA ILE A 48 -13.03 -24.34 17.96
C ILE A 48 -13.17 -25.62 18.80
N ALA A 49 -13.68 -26.71 18.21
CA ALA A 49 -13.79 -28.00 18.89
C ALA A 49 -12.44 -28.48 19.46
N ASN A 50 -11.38 -28.38 18.66
CA ASN A 50 -10.04 -28.83 19.04
C ASN A 50 -9.44 -28.05 20.22
N LEU A 51 -9.92 -26.83 20.46
CA LEU A 51 -9.39 -25.94 21.49
C LEU A 51 -10.22 -25.99 22.78
N HIS A 52 -11.55 -25.94 22.66
CA HIS A 52 -12.41 -25.56 23.79
C HIS A 52 -13.44 -26.64 24.16
N LEU A 53 -13.78 -27.58 23.26
CA LEU A 53 -14.87 -28.54 23.48
C LEU A 53 -14.63 -29.46 24.69
N ALA A 54 -13.41 -29.98 24.83
CA ALA A 54 -13.04 -30.90 25.91
C ALA A 54 -13.21 -30.26 27.31
N SER A 55 -12.99 -28.94 27.41
CA SER A 55 -13.20 -28.18 28.66
C SER A 55 -14.68 -28.15 29.04
N PHE A 56 -15.58 -27.88 28.08
CA PHE A 56 -17.02 -27.92 28.30
C PHE A 56 -17.51 -29.32 28.65
N GLU A 57 -17.09 -30.36 27.92
CA GLU A 57 -17.46 -31.75 28.21
C GLU A 57 -17.07 -32.17 29.63
N THR A 58 -15.86 -31.81 30.04
CA THR A 58 -15.34 -32.09 31.39
C THR A 58 -16.15 -31.35 32.45
N GLU A 59 -16.40 -30.06 32.28
CA GLU A 59 -17.10 -29.24 33.27
C GLU A 59 -18.58 -29.63 33.40
N PHE A 60 -19.28 -29.90 32.28
CA PHE A 60 -20.66 -30.42 32.31
C PHE A 60 -20.73 -31.77 33.03
N LYS A 61 -19.81 -32.70 32.73
CA LYS A 61 -19.76 -34.00 33.40
C LYS A 61 -19.57 -33.86 34.91
N GLN A 62 -18.65 -32.99 35.33
CA GLN A 62 -18.41 -32.71 36.76
C GLN A 62 -19.59 -32.00 37.41
N ALA A 63 -20.24 -31.06 36.73
CA ALA A 63 -21.40 -30.34 37.25
C ALA A 63 -22.64 -31.24 37.39
N PHE A 64 -22.88 -32.16 36.45
CA PHE A 64 -23.94 -33.17 36.57
C PHE A 64 -23.72 -34.10 37.75
N ALA A 65 -22.47 -34.56 37.97
CA ALA A 65 -22.12 -35.38 39.13
C ALA A 65 -22.37 -34.61 40.45
N ARG A 66 -21.93 -33.35 40.53
CA ARG A 66 -22.14 -32.49 41.71
C ARG A 66 -23.61 -32.22 42.02
N LYS A 67 -24.44 -32.00 40.99
CA LYS A 67 -25.87 -31.66 41.14
C LYS A 67 -26.80 -32.89 41.14
N GLY A 68 -26.30 -34.10 40.94
CA GLY A 68 -27.11 -35.32 40.81
C GLY A 68 -28.07 -35.30 39.61
N SER A 69 -27.71 -34.59 38.54
CA SER A 69 -28.58 -34.39 37.36
C SER A 69 -28.57 -35.61 36.44
N LYS A 70 -29.75 -36.00 35.94
CA LYS A 70 -29.91 -37.05 34.90
C LYS A 70 -29.94 -36.49 33.48
N SER A 71 -29.57 -35.22 33.31
CA SER A 71 -29.58 -34.54 32.01
C SER A 71 -28.50 -35.09 31.09
N ARG A 72 -28.72 -34.99 29.77
CA ARG A 72 -27.75 -35.41 28.75
C ARG A 72 -26.97 -34.19 28.23
N PHE A 73 -25.69 -34.37 27.95
CA PHE A 73 -24.87 -33.41 27.21
C PHE A 73 -24.50 -34.02 25.86
N LEU A 74 -24.86 -33.35 24.77
CA LEU A 74 -24.66 -33.78 23.39
C LEU A 74 -23.76 -32.77 22.69
N THR A 75 -22.86 -33.24 21.83
CA THR A 75 -21.95 -32.39 21.07
C THR A 75 -22.02 -32.74 19.59
N HIS A 76 -21.96 -31.73 18.73
CA HIS A 76 -21.90 -31.91 17.28
C HIS A 76 -21.01 -30.86 16.64
N ILE A 77 -20.18 -31.31 15.68
CA ILE A 77 -19.16 -30.49 15.03
C ILE A 77 -19.59 -30.22 13.59
N VAL A 78 -19.67 -28.94 13.22
CA VAL A 78 -19.93 -28.51 11.84
C VAL A 78 -18.62 -28.11 11.13
N PRO A 79 -18.58 -28.10 9.78
CA PRO A 79 -17.45 -27.52 9.06
C PRO A 79 -17.26 -26.04 9.41
N PRO A 80 -16.03 -25.53 9.47
CA PRO A 80 -15.79 -24.09 9.67
C PRO A 80 -16.10 -23.28 8.40
N GLY A 81 -16.34 -21.98 8.57
CA GLY A 81 -16.48 -21.02 7.46
C GLY A 81 -17.92 -20.77 7.00
N GLU A 82 -18.09 -19.71 6.19
CA GLU A 82 -19.41 -19.18 5.80
C GLU A 82 -20.28 -20.20 5.06
N THR A 83 -19.68 -21.15 4.32
CA THR A 83 -20.42 -22.19 3.57
C THR A 83 -21.28 -23.09 4.46
N SER A 84 -20.98 -23.17 5.77
CA SER A 84 -21.80 -23.88 6.75
C SER A 84 -23.12 -23.20 7.05
N LYS A 85 -23.23 -21.87 6.85
CA LYS A 85 -24.49 -21.12 6.92
C LYS A 85 -25.35 -21.40 5.69
N SER A 86 -25.84 -22.63 5.58
CA SER A 86 -26.61 -23.11 4.43
C SER A 86 -27.83 -23.90 4.88
N ARG A 87 -28.75 -24.14 3.93
CA ARG A 87 -29.90 -25.02 4.17
C ARG A 87 -29.47 -26.43 4.57
N GLU A 88 -28.37 -26.92 3.99
CA GLU A 88 -27.82 -28.23 4.29
C GLU A 88 -27.20 -28.28 5.69
N GLY A 89 -26.42 -27.25 6.07
CA GLY A 89 -25.88 -27.13 7.43
C GLY A 89 -26.99 -27.15 8.48
N LYS A 90 -28.08 -26.41 8.22
CA LYS A 90 -29.26 -26.38 9.09
C LYS A 90 -29.91 -27.75 9.23
N ALA A 91 -30.18 -28.43 8.10
CA ALA A 91 -30.82 -29.74 8.10
C ALA A 91 -30.01 -30.79 8.86
N LYS A 92 -28.68 -30.82 8.69
CA LYS A 92 -27.79 -31.74 9.40
C LYS A 92 -27.88 -31.59 10.93
N ILE A 93 -27.94 -30.36 11.42
CA ILE A 93 -28.09 -30.08 12.86
C ILE A 93 -29.47 -30.51 13.36
N GLU A 94 -30.54 -30.21 12.61
CA GLU A 94 -31.90 -30.60 12.97
C GLU A 94 -32.06 -32.13 13.02
N ASP A 95 -31.54 -32.84 12.02
CA ASP A 95 -31.57 -34.30 11.96
C ASP A 95 -30.77 -34.93 13.11
N PHE A 96 -29.62 -34.35 13.48
CA PHE A 96 -28.86 -34.78 14.65
C PHE A 96 -29.67 -34.65 15.95
N LEU A 97 -30.39 -33.54 16.14
CA LEU A 97 -31.25 -33.34 17.31
C LEU A 97 -32.41 -34.34 17.34
N LEU A 98 -33.05 -34.60 16.20
CA LEU A 98 -34.13 -35.58 16.08
C LEU A 98 -33.65 -37.01 16.35
N LEU A 99 -32.50 -37.39 15.79
CA LEU A 99 -31.88 -38.70 15.98
C LEU A 99 -31.58 -38.98 17.46
N ASN A 100 -31.14 -37.95 18.19
CA ASN A 100 -30.86 -38.03 19.62
C ASN A 100 -32.09 -37.82 20.51
N ARG A 101 -33.30 -37.81 19.92
CA ARG A 101 -34.58 -37.65 20.64
C ARG A 101 -34.61 -36.40 21.51
N CYS A 102 -34.03 -35.30 21.03
CA CYS A 102 -34.16 -33.99 21.68
C CYS A 102 -35.61 -33.51 21.60
N THR A 103 -36.13 -32.94 22.70
CA THR A 103 -37.51 -32.44 22.77
C THR A 103 -37.56 -30.92 22.98
N ARG A 104 -38.75 -30.34 23.15
CA ARG A 104 -38.93 -28.89 23.29
C ARG A 104 -38.20 -28.26 24.48
N ASP A 105 -37.86 -29.04 25.49
CA ASP A 105 -37.14 -28.56 26.66
C ASP A 105 -35.64 -28.41 26.43
N THR A 106 -35.10 -28.92 25.31
CA THR A 106 -33.67 -28.88 24.96
C THR A 106 -33.14 -27.45 25.03
N VAL A 107 -31.93 -27.31 25.59
CA VAL A 107 -31.17 -26.05 25.56
C VAL A 107 -30.01 -26.21 24.60
N ILE A 108 -29.98 -25.35 23.59
CA ILE A 108 -28.92 -25.35 22.58
C ILE A 108 -27.80 -24.38 23.00
N LEU A 109 -26.54 -24.78 22.84
CA LEU A 109 -25.37 -23.95 23.11
C LEU A 109 -24.60 -23.74 21.80
N ALA A 110 -24.52 -22.49 21.34
CA ALA A 110 -23.73 -22.12 20.17
C ALA A 110 -22.34 -21.67 20.60
N LEU A 111 -21.32 -22.51 20.41
CA LEU A 111 -19.92 -22.19 20.73
C LEU A 111 -19.16 -21.91 19.43
N GLY A 112 -18.87 -20.64 19.14
CA GLY A 112 -18.16 -20.27 17.91
C GLY A 112 -18.23 -18.79 17.56
N GLY A 113 -17.82 -18.45 16.34
CA GLY A 113 -17.99 -17.11 15.78
C GLY A 113 -19.40 -16.84 15.25
N GLY A 114 -19.57 -15.77 14.47
CA GLY A 114 -20.86 -15.38 13.90
C GLY A 114 -21.51 -16.45 13.00
N VAL A 115 -20.69 -17.24 12.29
CA VAL A 115 -21.17 -18.35 11.46
C VAL A 115 -21.96 -19.38 12.27
N VAL A 116 -21.34 -19.90 13.34
CA VAL A 116 -21.97 -20.88 14.23
C VAL A 116 -23.15 -20.23 14.95
N GLY A 117 -22.99 -18.99 15.44
CA GLY A 117 -24.04 -18.25 16.13
C GLY A 117 -25.32 -18.08 15.29
N ASP A 118 -25.20 -17.69 14.03
CA ASP A 118 -26.32 -17.49 13.12
C ASP A 118 -26.99 -18.82 12.75
N LEU A 119 -26.19 -19.81 12.35
CA LEU A 119 -26.69 -21.12 11.91
C LEU A 119 -27.42 -21.85 13.05
N VAL A 120 -26.76 -21.97 14.20
CA VAL A 120 -27.28 -22.68 15.36
C VAL A 120 -28.43 -21.90 15.98
N GLY A 121 -28.36 -20.57 16.00
CA GLY A 121 -29.47 -19.72 16.41
C GLY A 121 -30.70 -19.91 15.52
N PHE A 122 -30.54 -20.07 14.20
CA PHE A 122 -31.65 -20.27 13.29
C PHE A 122 -32.26 -21.68 13.41
N VAL A 123 -31.42 -22.69 13.70
CA VAL A 123 -31.90 -24.00 14.13
C VAL A 123 -32.71 -23.86 15.42
N ALA A 124 -32.22 -23.15 16.44
CA ALA A 124 -32.96 -22.95 17.68
C ALA A 124 -34.31 -22.24 17.47
N ALA A 125 -34.37 -21.29 16.54
CA ALA A 125 -35.59 -20.56 16.19
C ALA A 125 -36.67 -21.46 15.55
N THR A 126 -36.26 -22.53 14.86
CA THR A 126 -37.15 -23.33 14.01
C THR A 126 -37.38 -24.76 14.52
N PHE A 127 -36.41 -25.34 15.23
CA PHE A 127 -36.51 -26.67 15.81
C PHE A 127 -37.70 -26.74 16.78
N MET A 128 -38.65 -27.64 16.51
CA MET A 128 -39.92 -27.77 17.23
C MET A 128 -40.73 -26.47 17.39
N ARG A 129 -40.54 -25.51 16.47
CA ARG A 129 -41.12 -24.14 16.46
C ARG A 129 -40.53 -23.20 17.53
N GLY A 130 -39.28 -23.41 17.89
CA GLY A 130 -38.54 -22.56 18.82
C GLY A 130 -38.15 -23.32 20.08
N VAL A 131 -36.86 -23.31 20.40
CA VAL A 131 -36.29 -23.80 21.66
C VAL A 131 -35.30 -22.77 22.24
N ARG A 132 -35.04 -22.91 23.54
CA ARG A 132 -34.10 -22.03 24.26
C ARG A 132 -32.68 -22.28 23.77
N PHE A 133 -31.91 -21.22 23.61
CA PHE A 133 -30.49 -21.33 23.29
C PHE A 133 -29.66 -20.23 23.95
N VAL A 134 -28.35 -20.45 24.01
CA VAL A 134 -27.35 -19.50 24.50
C VAL A 134 -26.25 -19.31 23.46
N GLN A 135 -25.69 -18.11 23.41
CA GLN A 135 -24.52 -17.78 22.59
C GLN A 135 -23.26 -17.81 23.45
N ILE A 136 -22.20 -18.44 22.94
CA ILE A 136 -20.87 -18.47 23.55
C ILE A 136 -19.88 -18.02 22.46
N PRO A 137 -19.78 -16.71 22.18
CA PRO A 137 -18.94 -16.17 21.12
C PRO A 137 -17.45 -16.41 21.37
N THR A 138 -16.73 -16.91 20.36
CA THR A 138 -15.28 -17.20 20.42
C THR A 138 -14.42 -16.28 19.55
N THR A 139 -15.05 -15.41 18.75
CA THR A 139 -14.37 -14.39 17.94
C THR A 139 -14.71 -13.00 18.48
N LEU A 140 -13.80 -12.04 18.33
CA LEU A 140 -14.06 -10.67 18.79
C LEU A 140 -15.31 -10.10 18.11
N LEU A 141 -15.46 -10.31 16.79
CA LEU A 141 -16.64 -9.90 16.03
C LEU A 141 -17.93 -10.42 16.66
N ALA A 142 -17.97 -11.70 17.05
CA ALA A 142 -19.16 -12.26 17.68
C ALA A 142 -19.40 -11.71 19.09
N MET A 143 -18.33 -11.43 19.85
CA MET A 143 -18.44 -10.86 21.21
C MET A 143 -19.01 -9.44 21.19
N VAL A 144 -18.65 -8.63 20.18
CA VAL A 144 -19.03 -7.21 20.14
C VAL A 144 -20.19 -6.91 19.20
N ASP A 145 -20.54 -7.85 18.32
CA ASP A 145 -21.57 -7.63 17.31
C ASP A 145 -22.49 -8.85 17.13
N SER A 146 -22.06 -9.90 16.43
CA SER A 146 -23.01 -10.87 15.83
C SER A 146 -23.82 -11.69 16.84
N SER A 147 -23.31 -11.95 18.05
CA SER A 147 -24.04 -12.72 19.07
C SER A 147 -25.25 -11.96 19.65
N VAL A 148 -25.29 -10.64 19.49
CA VAL A 148 -26.31 -9.76 20.06
C VAL A 148 -27.34 -9.30 19.03
N GLY A 149 -28.60 -9.35 19.46
CA GLY A 149 -29.74 -8.80 18.74
C GLY A 149 -30.57 -9.79 17.96
N GLY A 150 -30.37 -11.09 18.22
CA GLY A 150 -31.25 -12.18 17.83
C GLY A 150 -31.37 -12.41 16.33
N LYS A 151 -30.54 -11.78 15.49
CA LYS A 151 -30.54 -12.05 14.06
C LYS A 151 -29.86 -13.40 13.85
N THR A 152 -30.60 -14.34 13.28
CA THR A 152 -30.10 -15.68 12.96
C THR A 152 -30.47 -15.98 11.52
N ALA A 153 -29.54 -16.47 10.72
CA ALA A 153 -29.76 -16.61 9.29
C ALA A 153 -28.85 -17.64 8.63
N ILE A 154 -29.21 -17.98 7.41
CA ILE A 154 -28.40 -18.76 6.47
C ILE A 154 -28.30 -18.01 5.14
N ASP A 155 -27.26 -18.34 4.41
CA ASP A 155 -26.99 -17.82 3.08
C ASP A 155 -27.70 -18.65 2.01
N THR A 156 -27.86 -18.04 0.85
CA THR A 156 -28.38 -18.68 -0.35
C THR A 156 -27.50 -18.29 -1.55
N PRO A 157 -27.62 -18.98 -2.69
CA PRO A 157 -26.93 -18.54 -3.92
C PRO A 157 -27.26 -17.11 -4.36
N HIS A 158 -28.34 -16.52 -3.83
CA HIS A 158 -28.77 -15.15 -4.14
C HIS A 158 -28.20 -14.09 -3.17
N GLY A 159 -27.50 -14.50 -2.11
CA GLY A 159 -26.86 -13.58 -1.17
C GLY A 159 -26.82 -14.06 0.28
N LYS A 160 -26.16 -13.25 1.11
CA LYS A 160 -25.92 -13.50 2.54
C LYS A 160 -27.14 -13.18 3.39
N ASN A 161 -27.37 -14.01 4.41
CA ASN A 161 -28.37 -13.79 5.47
C ASN A 161 -29.81 -13.51 4.98
N LEU A 162 -30.17 -14.00 3.79
CA LEU A 162 -31.47 -13.70 3.17
C LEU A 162 -32.63 -14.48 3.79
N ILE A 163 -32.35 -15.64 4.39
CA ILE A 163 -33.34 -16.48 5.06
C ILE A 163 -32.93 -16.65 6.51
N GLY A 164 -33.81 -16.30 7.43
CA GLY A 164 -33.50 -16.31 8.85
C GLY A 164 -34.70 -16.02 9.75
N ALA A 165 -34.43 -15.82 11.04
CA ALA A 165 -35.40 -15.43 12.05
C ALA A 165 -34.78 -14.48 13.08
N PHE A 166 -35.64 -13.63 13.66
CA PHE A 166 -35.32 -12.94 14.90
C PHE A 166 -35.63 -13.85 16.09
N TRP A 167 -34.59 -14.38 16.75
CA TRP A 167 -34.68 -15.29 17.88
C TRP A 167 -33.63 -14.93 18.93
N GLN A 168 -34.08 -14.39 20.07
CA GLN A 168 -33.18 -13.92 21.12
C GLN A 168 -32.63 -15.10 21.96
N PRO A 169 -31.32 -15.13 22.24
CA PRO A 169 -30.76 -16.09 23.18
C PRO A 169 -31.17 -15.77 24.63
N GLU A 170 -31.26 -16.79 25.47
CA GLU A 170 -31.53 -16.63 26.90
C GLU A 170 -30.31 -16.03 27.64
N TYR A 171 -29.10 -16.39 27.18
CA TYR A 171 -27.84 -15.83 27.66
C TYR A 171 -26.83 -15.67 26.52
N ILE A 172 -25.96 -14.67 26.67
CA ILE A 172 -24.79 -14.45 25.83
C ILE A 172 -23.58 -14.40 26.77
N PHE A 173 -22.73 -15.42 26.70
CA PHE A 173 -21.56 -15.56 27.57
C PHE A 173 -20.29 -15.18 26.83
N ILE A 174 -19.78 -13.98 27.12
CA ILE A 174 -18.58 -13.43 26.50
C ILE A 174 -17.38 -13.75 27.40
N ASP A 175 -16.61 -14.75 26.99
CA ASP A 175 -15.34 -15.11 27.63
C ASP A 175 -14.16 -14.60 26.80
N ALA A 176 -13.55 -13.50 27.25
CA ALA A 176 -12.44 -12.88 26.53
C ALA A 176 -11.20 -13.78 26.44
N ALA A 177 -11.09 -14.84 27.25
CA ALA A 177 -9.99 -15.80 27.17
C ALA A 177 -9.96 -16.56 25.83
N PHE A 178 -11.09 -16.68 25.12
CA PHE A 178 -11.10 -17.29 23.79
C PHE A 178 -10.27 -16.51 22.77
N LEU A 179 -10.08 -15.20 22.98
CA LEU A 179 -9.29 -14.33 22.11
C LEU A 179 -7.78 -14.64 22.18
N GLU A 180 -7.29 -15.29 23.24
CA GLU A 180 -5.89 -15.72 23.36
C GLU A 180 -5.50 -16.76 22.28
N THR A 181 -6.49 -17.48 21.75
CA THR A 181 -6.30 -18.49 20.69
C THR A 181 -6.75 -18.01 19.31
N LEU A 182 -7.26 -16.78 19.22
CA LEU A 182 -7.81 -16.23 17.98
C LEU A 182 -6.67 -15.72 17.07
N PRO A 183 -6.63 -16.10 15.78
CA PRO A 183 -5.65 -15.55 14.85
C PRO A 183 -5.71 -14.02 14.80
N ALA A 184 -4.54 -13.37 14.71
CA ALA A 184 -4.45 -11.90 14.71
C ALA A 184 -5.28 -11.24 13.58
N ARG A 185 -5.43 -11.90 12.42
CA ARG A 185 -6.29 -11.45 11.32
C ARG A 185 -7.76 -11.42 11.74
N GLU A 186 -8.25 -12.45 12.45
CA GLU A 186 -9.64 -12.51 12.94
C GLU A 186 -9.90 -11.56 14.12
N PHE A 187 -8.88 -11.29 14.94
CA PHE A 187 -8.98 -10.23 15.92
C PHE A 187 -9.14 -8.86 15.25
N SER A 188 -8.29 -8.56 14.25
CA SER A 188 -8.35 -7.33 13.46
C SER A 188 -9.71 -7.20 12.75
N ASN A 189 -10.22 -8.29 12.18
CA ASN A 189 -11.56 -8.41 11.60
C ASN A 189 -12.65 -7.96 12.60
N GLY A 190 -12.61 -8.43 13.85
CA GLY A 190 -13.55 -7.99 14.90
C GLY A 190 -13.35 -6.54 15.36
N MET A 191 -12.13 -6.01 15.32
CA MET A 191 -11.85 -4.61 15.68
C MET A 191 -12.54 -3.62 14.74
N ALA A 192 -12.84 -4.00 13.49
CA ALA A 192 -13.62 -3.15 12.59
C ALA A 192 -14.99 -2.81 13.19
N GLU A 193 -15.67 -3.79 13.80
CA GLU A 193 -16.97 -3.59 14.44
C GLU A 193 -16.89 -2.77 15.73
N VAL A 194 -15.79 -2.92 16.47
CA VAL A 194 -15.50 -2.12 17.67
C VAL A 194 -15.29 -0.65 17.29
N VAL A 195 -14.44 -0.39 16.28
CA VAL A 195 -14.17 0.96 15.79
C VAL A 195 -15.43 1.60 15.20
N LYS A 196 -16.23 0.84 14.43
CA LYS A 196 -17.54 1.28 13.94
C LYS A 196 -18.43 1.76 15.07
N THR A 197 -18.56 0.94 16.11
CA THR A 197 -19.46 1.21 17.25
C THR A 197 -19.02 2.48 18.01
N ALA A 198 -17.72 2.65 18.24
CA ALA A 198 -17.19 3.86 18.85
C ALA A 198 -17.40 5.09 17.93
N ALA A 199 -17.13 4.96 16.63
CA ALA A 199 -17.24 6.04 15.65
C ALA A 199 -18.66 6.60 15.51
N ILE A 200 -19.71 5.79 15.72
CA ILE A 200 -21.10 6.25 15.66
C ILE A 200 -21.65 6.75 17.01
N TRP A 201 -21.02 6.40 18.14
CA TRP A 201 -21.66 6.52 19.46
C TRP A 201 -20.87 7.31 20.51
N ASN A 202 -19.54 7.14 20.57
CA ASN A 202 -18.73 7.71 21.65
C ASN A 202 -17.32 8.10 21.19
N GLU A 203 -17.06 9.41 21.19
CA GLU A 203 -15.78 9.99 20.80
C GLU A 203 -14.64 9.61 21.76
N LYS A 204 -14.92 9.49 23.06
CA LYS A 204 -13.91 9.14 24.06
C LYS A 204 -13.45 7.70 23.87
N ASP A 205 -14.38 6.77 23.70
CA ASP A 205 -14.05 5.37 23.44
C ASP A 205 -13.25 5.26 22.14
N PHE A 206 -13.62 6.03 21.11
CA PHE A 206 -12.86 6.10 19.86
C PHE A 206 -11.43 6.63 20.08
N ALA A 207 -11.26 7.70 20.86
CA ALA A 207 -9.94 8.26 21.17
C ALA A 207 -9.06 7.25 21.92
N ASP A 208 -9.64 6.48 22.86
CA ASP A 208 -8.93 5.40 23.56
C ASP A 208 -8.51 4.28 22.58
N LEU A 209 -9.38 3.91 21.63
CA LEU A 209 -9.03 2.94 20.57
C LEU A 209 -7.93 3.47 19.63
N GLU A 210 -7.96 4.75 19.27
CA GLU A 210 -6.95 5.39 18.43
C GLU A 210 -5.58 5.42 19.14
N ALA A 211 -5.55 5.73 20.44
CA ALA A 211 -4.32 5.92 21.21
C ALA A 211 -3.68 4.63 21.75
N ARG A 212 -4.49 3.57 22.00
CA ARG A 212 -4.05 2.39 22.79
C ARG A 212 -4.06 1.08 22.00
N SER A 213 -4.02 1.14 20.67
CA SER A 213 -4.10 -0.06 19.81
C SER A 213 -3.04 -1.12 20.15
N ALA A 214 -1.79 -0.71 20.43
CA ALA A 214 -0.70 -1.61 20.80
C ALA A 214 -0.96 -2.34 22.14
N GLU A 215 -1.52 -1.65 23.13
CA GLU A 215 -1.87 -2.24 24.43
C GLU A 215 -2.97 -3.30 24.28
N ILE A 216 -3.95 -3.04 23.40
CA ILE A 216 -5.03 -3.98 23.11
C ILE A 216 -4.51 -5.26 22.43
N PHE A 217 -3.60 -5.14 21.46
CA PHE A 217 -2.97 -6.32 20.86
C PHE A 217 -2.13 -7.13 21.86
N THR A 218 -1.50 -6.45 22.82
CA THR A 218 -0.71 -7.13 23.86
C THR A 218 -1.57 -8.09 24.69
N ALA A 219 -2.85 -7.75 24.92
CA ALA A 219 -3.79 -8.54 25.70
C ALA A 219 -4.07 -9.93 25.11
N ILE A 220 -3.95 -10.10 23.79
CA ILE A 220 -4.19 -11.38 23.11
C ILE A 220 -2.90 -12.14 22.76
N GLN A 221 -1.76 -11.46 22.75
CA GLN A 221 -0.47 -12.07 22.42
C GLN A 221 0.17 -12.81 23.60
N THR A 222 -0.25 -12.51 24.82
CA THR A 222 0.28 -13.12 26.05
C THR A 222 -0.76 -14.08 26.64
N PRO A 223 -0.55 -15.40 26.55
CA PRO A 223 -1.48 -16.38 27.13
C PRO A 223 -1.60 -16.24 28.64
N SER A 224 -2.80 -16.49 29.18
CA SER A 224 -3.01 -16.50 30.64
C SER A 224 -2.32 -17.69 31.29
N LEU A 225 -1.58 -17.46 32.38
CA LEU A 225 -1.02 -18.53 33.21
C LEU A 225 -2.03 -18.95 34.29
N ASN A 226 -2.31 -20.25 34.42
CA ASN A 226 -3.21 -20.80 35.46
C ASN A 226 -4.58 -20.10 35.53
N HIS A 227 -5.15 -19.70 34.39
CA HIS A 227 -6.41 -18.94 34.31
C HIS A 227 -6.40 -17.57 35.00
N SER A 228 -5.23 -16.90 35.04
CA SER A 228 -5.10 -15.52 35.52
C SER A 228 -6.04 -14.56 34.80
N GLY A 229 -6.64 -13.63 35.55
CA GLY A 229 -7.58 -12.61 35.05
C GLY A 229 -9.05 -12.95 35.28
N ARG A 230 -9.33 -14.15 35.81
CA ARG A 230 -10.66 -14.60 36.22
C ARG A 230 -11.25 -13.72 37.31
N THR A 231 -10.43 -13.16 38.19
CA THR A 231 -10.83 -12.23 39.25
C THR A 231 -10.26 -10.85 38.98
N LYS A 232 -10.76 -9.83 39.68
CA LYS A 232 -10.19 -8.48 39.56
C LYS A 232 -8.75 -8.39 40.12
N ALA A 233 -8.38 -9.27 41.05
CA ALA A 233 -7.09 -9.22 41.74
C ALA A 233 -5.91 -9.76 40.92
N ASP A 234 -6.18 -10.66 39.96
CA ASP A 234 -5.19 -11.33 39.13
C ASP A 234 -5.25 -10.90 37.65
N ARG A 235 -6.01 -9.84 37.34
CA ARG A 235 -6.18 -9.31 35.98
C ARG A 235 -5.13 -8.27 35.64
N SER A 236 -4.50 -8.44 34.48
CA SER A 236 -3.53 -7.45 33.96
C SER A 236 -4.24 -6.19 33.44
N ALA A 237 -3.49 -5.09 33.32
CA ALA A 237 -4.02 -3.84 32.76
C ALA A 237 -4.50 -4.01 31.30
N ALA A 238 -3.80 -4.83 30.51
CA ALA A 238 -4.18 -5.12 29.12
C ALA A 238 -5.47 -5.95 29.05
N GLN A 239 -5.64 -6.93 29.93
CA GLN A 239 -6.89 -7.71 30.05
C GLN A 239 -8.08 -6.84 30.50
N GLU A 240 -7.87 -5.95 31.48
CA GLU A 240 -8.90 -5.01 31.92
C GLU A 240 -9.31 -4.08 30.78
N LEU A 241 -8.35 -3.57 30.00
CA LEU A 241 -8.63 -2.74 28.83
C LEU A 241 -9.46 -3.50 27.79
N LEU A 242 -9.01 -4.69 27.37
CA LEU A 242 -9.72 -5.50 26.38
C LEU A 242 -11.16 -5.81 26.82
N LEU A 243 -11.35 -6.21 28.08
CA LEU A 243 -12.68 -6.48 28.62
C LEU A 243 -13.55 -5.22 28.63
N SER A 244 -12.99 -4.06 29.00
CA SER A 244 -13.73 -2.78 28.99
C SER A 244 -14.16 -2.38 27.58
N VAL A 245 -13.32 -2.62 26.56
CA VAL A 245 -13.64 -2.36 25.15
C VAL A 245 -14.77 -3.27 24.66
N ILE A 246 -14.71 -4.56 25.00
CA ILE A 246 -15.76 -5.52 24.64
C ILE A 246 -17.08 -5.14 25.31
N VAL A 247 -17.06 -4.84 26.62
CA VAL A 247 -18.26 -4.45 27.39
C VAL A 247 -18.84 -3.14 26.88
N GLY A 248 -17.99 -2.13 26.58
CA GLY A 248 -18.43 -0.85 26.02
C GLY A 248 -19.13 -1.03 24.68
N SER A 249 -18.47 -1.73 23.74
CA SER A 249 -19.02 -1.97 22.41
C SER A 249 -20.34 -2.73 22.46
N ILE A 250 -20.39 -3.85 23.20
CA ILE A 250 -21.61 -4.67 23.27
C ILE A 250 -22.76 -3.96 23.99
N SER A 251 -22.46 -3.08 24.95
CA SER A 251 -23.47 -2.27 25.64
C SER A 251 -24.19 -1.30 24.70
N VAL A 252 -23.45 -0.70 23.75
CA VAL A 252 -24.06 0.16 22.72
C VAL A 252 -25.00 -0.65 21.84
N LYS A 253 -24.56 -1.82 21.36
CA LYS A 253 -25.42 -2.67 20.53
C LYS A 253 -26.65 -3.15 21.30
N ALA A 254 -26.50 -3.56 22.55
CA ALA A 254 -27.60 -3.96 23.41
C ALA A 254 -28.61 -2.83 23.63
N HIS A 255 -28.14 -1.59 23.82
CA HIS A 255 -28.99 -0.41 23.92
C HIS A 255 -29.77 -0.16 22.63
N ILE A 256 -29.10 -0.15 21.48
CA ILE A 256 -29.74 0.06 20.17
C ILE A 256 -30.79 -1.02 19.89
N VAL A 257 -30.47 -2.29 20.13
CA VAL A 257 -31.41 -3.41 19.97
C VAL A 257 -32.59 -3.29 20.93
N THR A 258 -32.36 -2.89 22.17
CA THR A 258 -33.45 -2.73 23.15
C THR A 258 -34.47 -1.69 22.70
N ASN A 259 -34.02 -0.64 22.04
CA ASN A 259 -34.88 0.43 21.54
C ASN A 259 -35.49 0.12 20.15
N ASP A 260 -34.84 -0.73 19.34
CA ASP A 260 -35.26 -1.02 17.96
C ASP A 260 -34.94 -2.47 17.54
N GLU A 261 -35.54 -3.43 18.24
CA GLU A 261 -35.26 -4.87 18.03
C GLU A 261 -35.53 -5.30 16.58
N ARG A 262 -36.62 -4.81 15.98
CA ARG A 262 -37.09 -5.23 14.65
C ARG A 262 -36.76 -4.25 13.53
N GLU A 263 -35.87 -3.29 13.77
CA GLU A 263 -35.45 -2.28 12.78
C GLU A 263 -36.64 -1.47 12.21
N LEU A 264 -37.65 -1.17 13.04
CA LEU A 264 -38.86 -0.47 12.64
C LEU A 264 -38.70 1.05 12.71
N THR A 265 -37.91 1.54 13.67
CA THR A 265 -37.71 2.99 13.86
C THR A 265 -36.54 3.52 13.03
N GLY A 266 -35.63 2.65 12.62
CA GLY A 266 -34.43 2.98 11.86
C GLY A 266 -33.20 3.26 12.73
N LEU A 267 -33.34 3.31 14.05
CA LEU A 267 -32.20 3.49 14.97
C LEU A 267 -31.17 2.37 14.80
N ARG A 268 -31.63 1.13 14.58
CA ARG A 268 -30.73 0.00 14.34
C ARG A 268 -30.04 0.06 12.98
N ASN A 269 -30.38 1.01 12.10
CA ASN A 269 -29.57 1.26 10.90
C ASN A 269 -28.17 1.78 11.26
N LEU A 270 -27.99 2.47 12.38
CA LEU A 270 -26.71 3.10 12.74
C LEU A 270 -25.57 2.07 12.88
N VAL A 271 -25.86 0.85 13.35
CA VAL A 271 -24.85 -0.22 13.42
C VAL A 271 -24.45 -0.78 12.05
N ASN A 272 -24.98 -0.24 10.95
CA ASN A 272 -24.55 -0.53 9.58
C ASN A 272 -23.65 0.57 9.00
N PHE A 273 -23.05 1.44 9.83
CA PHE A 273 -21.99 2.33 9.37
C PHE A 273 -20.85 1.53 8.72
N GLY A 274 -20.44 1.94 7.53
CA GLY A 274 -19.48 1.25 6.68
C GLY A 274 -20.01 0.01 5.96
N HIS A 275 -21.23 -0.45 6.26
CA HIS A 275 -21.75 -1.70 5.71
C HIS A 275 -22.48 -1.53 4.37
N THR A 276 -22.92 -0.32 3.99
CA THR A 276 -23.59 -0.10 2.69
C THR A 276 -22.60 -0.37 1.56
N ILE A 277 -21.46 0.31 1.62
CA ILE A 277 -20.38 0.11 0.65
C ILE A 277 -19.56 -1.13 1.00
N GLY A 278 -19.33 -1.40 2.30
CA GLY A 278 -18.59 -2.57 2.76
C GLY A 278 -19.21 -3.89 2.32
N HIS A 279 -20.54 -4.07 2.42
CA HIS A 279 -21.19 -5.29 1.93
C HIS A 279 -21.14 -5.40 0.40
N ALA A 280 -21.13 -4.30 -0.34
CA ALA A 280 -20.99 -4.34 -1.79
C ALA A 280 -19.60 -4.85 -2.19
N ILE A 281 -18.55 -4.40 -1.50
CA ILE A 281 -17.18 -4.91 -1.65
C ILE A 281 -17.11 -6.38 -1.24
N GLU A 282 -17.68 -6.72 -0.07
CA GLU A 282 -17.70 -8.09 0.47
C GLU A 282 -18.38 -9.07 -0.48
N ALA A 283 -19.47 -8.68 -1.14
CA ALA A 283 -20.18 -9.53 -2.10
C ALA A 283 -19.35 -9.89 -3.33
N VAL A 284 -18.32 -9.09 -3.66
CA VAL A 284 -17.40 -9.35 -4.77
C VAL A 284 -16.17 -10.13 -4.32
N LEU A 285 -15.64 -9.85 -3.11
CA LEU A 285 -14.36 -10.39 -2.63
C LEU A 285 -14.48 -11.58 -1.65
N THR A 286 -15.69 -11.92 -1.20
CA THR A 286 -15.91 -13.13 -0.41
C THR A 286 -15.58 -14.37 -1.25
N PRO A 287 -14.88 -15.39 -0.72
CA PRO A 287 -14.48 -15.56 0.69
C PRO A 287 -13.05 -15.11 1.02
N ASP A 288 -12.29 -14.57 0.07
CA ASP A 288 -10.87 -14.24 0.25
C ASP A 288 -10.63 -13.08 1.24
N MET A 289 -11.56 -12.10 1.23
CA MET A 289 -11.61 -11.01 2.19
C MET A 289 -12.62 -11.27 3.30
N LEU A 290 -12.24 -10.95 4.54
CA LEU A 290 -13.11 -11.07 5.70
C LEU A 290 -14.09 -9.88 5.79
N HIS A 291 -15.18 -10.07 6.52
CA HIS A 291 -16.24 -9.09 6.69
C HIS A 291 -15.75 -7.73 7.20
N GLY A 292 -15.05 -7.70 8.34
CA GLY A 292 -14.51 -6.51 8.96
C GLY A 292 -13.44 -5.81 8.13
N GLU A 293 -12.71 -6.55 7.28
CA GLU A 293 -11.79 -5.95 6.30
C GLU A 293 -12.57 -5.20 5.19
N CYS A 294 -13.73 -5.71 4.77
CA CYS A 294 -14.59 -4.99 3.83
C CYS A 294 -15.30 -3.81 4.49
N VAL A 295 -15.77 -3.98 5.74
CA VAL A 295 -16.41 -2.92 6.54
C VAL A 295 -15.43 -1.78 6.83
N SER A 296 -14.14 -2.06 7.07
CA SER A 296 -13.16 -1.00 7.31
C SER A 296 -12.93 -0.11 6.10
N VAL A 297 -12.87 -0.67 4.89
CA VAL A 297 -12.84 0.11 3.64
C VAL A 297 -14.16 0.85 3.44
N GLY A 298 -15.29 0.17 3.67
CA GLY A 298 -16.62 0.77 3.58
C GLY A 298 -16.81 1.95 4.53
N MET A 299 -16.29 1.89 5.76
CA MET A 299 -16.32 3.00 6.72
C MET A 299 -15.61 4.24 6.21
N ILE A 300 -14.46 4.08 5.56
CA ILE A 300 -13.74 5.21 4.96
C ILE A 300 -14.53 5.80 3.79
N LEU A 301 -15.03 4.95 2.89
CA LEU A 301 -15.82 5.42 1.74
C LEU A 301 -17.13 6.10 2.18
N GLU A 302 -17.82 5.59 3.21
CA GLU A 302 -19.02 6.25 3.75
C GLU A 302 -18.69 7.55 4.49
N ALA A 303 -17.53 7.63 5.16
CA ALA A 303 -17.06 8.88 5.76
C ALA A 303 -16.67 9.92 4.69
N GLU A 304 -16.12 9.50 3.55
CA GLU A 304 -15.86 10.34 2.39
C GLU A 304 -17.15 10.83 1.72
N VAL A 305 -18.18 9.97 1.62
CA VAL A 305 -19.53 10.39 1.21
C VAL A 305 -20.07 11.47 2.17
N ALA A 306 -19.94 11.27 3.48
CA ALA A 306 -20.36 12.25 4.48
C ALA A 306 -19.59 13.58 4.35
N ARG A 307 -18.29 13.53 4.04
CA ARG A 307 -17.43 14.69 3.78
C ARG A 307 -17.86 15.43 2.51
N GLN A 308 -18.12 14.71 1.43
CA GLN A 308 -18.63 15.28 0.17
C GLN A 308 -19.99 15.96 0.32
N LEU A 309 -20.86 15.43 1.18
CA LEU A 309 -22.15 16.05 1.54
C LEU A 309 -22.02 17.27 2.47
N GLY A 310 -20.80 17.63 2.88
CA GLY A 310 -20.53 18.72 3.82
C GLY A 310 -21.03 18.43 5.24
N LYS A 311 -21.19 17.15 5.61
CA LYS A 311 -21.67 16.73 6.93
C LYS A 311 -20.55 16.31 7.87
N LEU A 312 -19.39 15.93 7.34
CA LEU A 312 -18.23 15.50 8.11
C LEU A 312 -16.98 16.31 7.72
N GLY A 313 -16.15 16.67 8.70
CA GLY A 313 -14.86 17.31 8.46
C GLY A 313 -13.77 16.31 8.05
N GLN A 314 -12.77 16.77 7.28
CA GLN A 314 -11.63 15.92 6.86
C GLN A 314 -10.85 15.33 8.04
N VAL A 315 -10.79 16.04 9.17
CA VAL A 315 -10.11 15.58 10.38
C VAL A 315 -10.70 14.27 10.90
N ALA A 316 -12.03 14.14 10.90
CA ALA A 316 -12.69 12.92 11.33
C ALA A 316 -12.39 11.73 10.41
N VAL A 317 -12.34 11.95 9.09
CA VAL A 317 -11.91 10.91 8.12
C VAL A 317 -10.47 10.48 8.41
N GLY A 318 -9.56 11.44 8.63
CA GLY A 318 -8.17 11.16 8.99
C GLY A 318 -8.01 10.38 10.31
N ARG A 319 -8.80 10.71 11.34
CA ARG A 319 -8.85 9.98 12.62
C ARG A 319 -9.33 8.53 12.43
N LEU A 320 -10.40 8.34 11.66
CA LEU A 320 -10.94 7.02 11.34
C LEU A 320 -9.90 6.16 10.61
N THR A 321 -9.25 6.71 9.58
CA THR A 321 -8.16 6.02 8.85
C THR A 321 -7.03 5.58 9.78
N ARG A 322 -6.57 6.44 10.69
CA ARG A 322 -5.49 6.11 11.62
C ARG A 322 -5.89 5.02 12.61
N CYS A 323 -7.07 5.11 13.19
CA CYS A 323 -7.58 4.11 14.11
C CYS A 323 -7.63 2.73 13.44
N LEU A 324 -8.21 2.63 12.24
CA LEU A 324 -8.30 1.37 11.48
C LEU A 324 -6.93 0.81 11.10
N LYS A 325 -6.01 1.64 10.60
CA LYS A 325 -4.62 1.22 10.32
C LYS A 325 -3.92 0.71 11.58
N GLY A 326 -4.18 1.34 12.74
CA GLY A 326 -3.68 0.90 14.05
C GLY A 326 -4.08 -0.52 14.43
N TYR A 327 -5.19 -1.04 13.87
CA TYR A 327 -5.66 -2.41 14.01
C TYR A 327 -5.38 -3.29 12.78
N ASN A 328 -4.41 -2.91 11.94
CA ASN A 328 -4.02 -3.66 10.74
C ASN A 328 -5.19 -3.90 9.76
N LEU A 329 -6.17 -2.98 9.69
CA LEU A 329 -7.30 -3.07 8.77
C LEU A 329 -7.04 -2.31 7.46
N PRO A 330 -7.56 -2.80 6.32
CA PRO A 330 -7.46 -2.07 5.05
C PRO A 330 -8.39 -0.86 5.06
N VAL A 331 -7.95 0.23 4.44
CA VAL A 331 -8.68 1.51 4.39
C VAL A 331 -8.92 2.01 2.96
N SER A 332 -8.48 1.25 1.96
CA SER A 332 -8.60 1.58 0.53
C SER A 332 -8.74 0.29 -0.28
N LEU A 333 -9.42 0.37 -1.42
CA LEU A 333 -9.47 -0.70 -2.44
C LEU A 333 -8.08 -0.97 -3.05
N SER A 334 -7.17 0.00 -2.99
CA SER A 334 -5.79 -0.14 -3.44
C SER A 334 -4.86 -0.82 -2.43
N ASP A 335 -5.38 -1.28 -1.28
CA ASP A 335 -4.59 -2.04 -0.31
C ASP A 335 -4.04 -3.31 -1.00
N PRO A 336 -2.74 -3.64 -0.86
CA PRO A 336 -2.14 -4.80 -1.53
C PRO A 336 -2.88 -6.12 -1.26
N ARG A 337 -3.51 -6.27 -0.09
CA ARG A 337 -4.31 -7.44 0.27
C ARG A 337 -5.55 -7.59 -0.61
N ILE A 338 -6.09 -6.48 -1.10
CA ILE A 338 -7.25 -6.44 -2.00
C ILE A 338 -6.76 -6.45 -3.44
N ALA A 339 -5.85 -5.53 -3.80
CA ALA A 339 -5.40 -5.33 -5.18
C ALA A 339 -4.72 -6.56 -5.81
N SER A 340 -4.17 -7.46 -5.00
CA SER A 340 -3.57 -8.72 -5.48
C SER A 340 -4.60 -9.81 -5.79
N LEU A 341 -5.86 -9.66 -5.37
CA LEU A 341 -6.90 -10.65 -5.60
C LEU A 341 -7.42 -10.58 -7.03
N PRO A 342 -7.65 -11.72 -7.72
CA PRO A 342 -8.26 -11.74 -9.05
C PRO A 342 -9.63 -11.04 -9.08
N GLY A 343 -10.40 -11.16 -7.99
CA GLY A 343 -11.72 -10.54 -7.83
C GLY A 343 -11.70 -9.01 -7.74
N ALA A 344 -10.56 -8.38 -7.45
CA ALA A 344 -10.46 -6.92 -7.34
C ALA A 344 -10.83 -6.19 -8.64
N LYS A 345 -10.58 -6.83 -9.80
CA LYS A 345 -10.97 -6.29 -11.12
C LYS A 345 -12.48 -6.16 -11.32
N LEU A 346 -13.28 -6.82 -10.48
CA LEU A 346 -14.74 -6.79 -10.52
C LEU A 346 -15.34 -5.68 -9.62
N LEU A 347 -14.52 -4.95 -8.86
CA LEU A 347 -14.93 -3.84 -7.99
C LEU A 347 -15.18 -2.56 -8.80
N THR A 348 -15.99 -2.68 -9.84
CA THR A 348 -16.39 -1.54 -10.68
C THR A 348 -17.47 -0.72 -9.99
N VAL A 349 -17.53 0.59 -10.28
CA VAL A 349 -18.50 1.51 -9.68
C VAL A 349 -19.93 1.03 -9.96
N ASP A 350 -20.20 0.68 -11.22
CA ASP A 350 -21.50 0.14 -11.64
C ASP A 350 -21.88 -1.14 -10.89
N ARG A 351 -20.93 -2.07 -10.73
CA ARG A 351 -21.18 -3.34 -10.03
C ARG A 351 -21.48 -3.11 -8.56
N LEU A 352 -20.71 -2.25 -7.89
CA LEU A 352 -20.92 -1.92 -6.48
C LEU A 352 -22.29 -1.26 -6.30
N LEU A 353 -22.66 -0.31 -7.14
CA LEU A 353 -23.97 0.35 -7.07
C LEU A 353 -25.13 -0.61 -7.33
N ASP A 354 -24.98 -1.56 -8.25
CA ASP A 354 -25.98 -2.59 -8.52
C ASP A 354 -26.19 -3.50 -7.30
N ILE A 355 -25.11 -3.94 -6.66
CA ILE A 355 -25.20 -4.72 -5.41
C ILE A 355 -25.86 -3.89 -4.29
N MET A 356 -25.53 -2.60 -4.19
CA MET A 356 -26.13 -1.70 -3.19
C MET A 356 -27.63 -1.51 -3.38
N ARG A 357 -28.24 -1.85 -4.53
CA ARG A 357 -29.70 -1.74 -4.75
C ARG A 357 -30.51 -2.63 -3.81
N ILE A 358 -29.98 -3.81 -3.47
CA ILE A 358 -30.65 -4.79 -2.61
C ILE A 358 -30.29 -4.62 -1.12
N ASP A 359 -29.60 -3.54 -0.74
CA ASP A 359 -29.35 -3.24 0.66
C ASP A 359 -30.67 -3.04 1.42
N LYS A 360 -30.79 -3.72 2.56
CA LYS A 360 -32.00 -3.81 3.38
C LYS A 360 -32.44 -2.46 3.96
N LYS A 361 -31.54 -1.46 4.01
CA LYS A 361 -31.84 -0.10 4.49
C LYS A 361 -32.59 0.73 3.44
N ASN A 362 -32.52 0.36 2.17
CA ASN A 362 -33.06 1.16 1.08
C ASN A 362 -34.58 1.31 1.19
N SER A 363 -35.11 2.39 0.61
CA SER A 363 -36.55 2.61 0.49
C SER A 363 -36.90 2.75 -0.99
N GLY A 364 -37.30 1.63 -1.60
CA GLY A 364 -37.45 1.56 -3.05
C GLY A 364 -36.09 1.75 -3.76
N PRO A 365 -35.96 2.64 -4.75
CA PRO A 365 -34.71 2.88 -5.46
C PRO A 365 -33.69 3.73 -4.69
N GLU A 366 -34.12 4.38 -3.59
CA GLU A 366 -33.27 5.31 -2.83
C GLU A 366 -32.30 4.55 -1.91
N LYS A 367 -30.99 4.72 -2.18
CA LYS A 367 -29.92 4.15 -1.36
C LYS A 367 -29.79 4.91 -0.05
N LYS A 368 -29.69 4.18 1.07
CA LYS A 368 -29.50 4.77 2.40
C LYS A 368 -28.17 4.40 3.04
N ILE A 369 -27.42 5.41 3.47
CA ILE A 369 -26.09 5.30 4.07
C ILE A 369 -26.08 5.94 5.46
N VAL A 370 -25.34 5.38 6.41
CA VAL A 370 -25.16 6.02 7.73
C VAL A 370 -24.13 7.14 7.58
N ILE A 371 -24.56 8.38 7.81
CA ILE A 371 -23.72 9.56 7.67
C ILE A 371 -23.23 10.01 9.04
N LEU A 372 -21.91 10.06 9.23
CA LEU A 372 -21.32 10.69 10.41
C LEU A 372 -21.40 12.21 10.31
N SER A 373 -21.68 12.88 11.44
CA SER A 373 -21.51 14.33 11.58
C SER A 373 -20.22 14.70 12.31
N ALA A 374 -19.73 13.79 13.16
CA ALA A 374 -18.45 13.86 13.85
C ALA A 374 -18.09 12.44 14.33
N ILE A 375 -16.86 12.21 14.80
CA ILE A 375 -16.56 10.99 15.54
C ILE A 375 -17.44 10.93 16.80
N GLY A 376 -18.10 9.80 17.01
CA GLY A 376 -19.06 9.55 18.07
C GLY A 376 -20.47 10.09 17.81
N LYS A 377 -20.76 10.64 16.61
CA LYS A 377 -22.07 11.22 16.28
C LYS A 377 -22.48 10.99 14.83
N THR A 378 -23.73 10.62 14.63
CA THR A 378 -24.36 10.49 13.31
C THR A 378 -25.19 11.74 12.98
N TYR A 379 -25.26 12.09 11.69
CA TYR A 379 -26.03 13.22 11.18
C TYR A 379 -27.53 13.07 11.45
N GLU A 380 -28.06 11.86 11.25
CA GLU A 380 -29.41 11.47 11.64
C GLU A 380 -29.35 10.26 12.58
N GLN A 381 -30.40 10.04 13.37
CA GLN A 381 -30.58 8.84 14.20
C GLN A 381 -31.13 7.65 13.39
N LYS A 382 -30.72 7.56 12.12
CA LYS A 382 -31.05 6.53 11.11
C LYS A 382 -30.10 6.68 9.92
N ALA A 383 -30.18 5.79 8.93
CA ALA A 383 -29.49 5.97 7.66
C ALA A 383 -30.18 7.06 6.81
N SER A 384 -29.37 7.89 6.14
CA SER A 384 -29.80 9.02 5.30
C SER A 384 -29.85 8.63 3.83
N VAL A 385 -30.78 9.19 3.06
CA VAL A 385 -30.83 9.00 1.61
C VAL A 385 -29.65 9.73 0.96
N VAL A 386 -28.89 9.03 0.12
CA VAL A 386 -27.73 9.59 -0.60
C VAL A 386 -27.94 9.42 -2.11
N PRO A 387 -27.79 10.49 -2.92
CA PRO A 387 -27.85 10.38 -4.37
C PRO A 387 -26.73 9.50 -4.93
N ASP A 388 -27.05 8.66 -5.92
CA ASP A 388 -26.09 7.76 -6.58
C ASP A 388 -24.84 8.49 -7.09
N ALA A 389 -25.01 9.70 -7.66
CA ALA A 389 -23.90 10.52 -8.14
C ALA A 389 -22.83 10.84 -7.07
N VAL A 390 -23.20 10.95 -5.80
CA VAL A 390 -22.25 11.19 -4.69
C VAL A 390 -21.47 9.90 -4.37
N ILE A 391 -22.15 8.76 -4.43
CA ILE A 391 -21.54 7.44 -4.21
C ILE A 391 -20.59 7.13 -5.38
N GLU A 392 -21.05 7.31 -6.62
CA GLU A 392 -20.25 7.20 -7.85
C GLU A 392 -18.99 8.04 -7.77
N LYS A 393 -19.13 9.33 -7.42
CA LYS A 393 -18.00 10.24 -7.26
C LYS A 393 -17.02 9.77 -6.21
N THR A 394 -17.48 9.18 -5.11
CA THR A 394 -16.60 8.61 -4.08
C THR A 394 -15.83 7.40 -4.60
N LEU A 395 -16.53 6.45 -5.23
CA LEU A 395 -15.97 5.18 -5.70
C LEU A 395 -15.06 5.33 -6.93
N SER A 396 -15.28 6.35 -7.76
CA SER A 396 -14.55 6.55 -9.02
C SER A 396 -13.05 6.83 -8.84
N GLU A 397 -12.22 6.30 -9.72
CA GLU A 397 -10.75 6.53 -9.71
C GLU A 397 -10.34 7.89 -10.29
N ALA A 398 -11.16 8.43 -11.20
CA ALA A 398 -10.95 9.71 -11.84
C ALA A 398 -12.07 10.70 -11.51
N ALA A 399 -11.80 11.98 -11.74
CA ALA A 399 -12.77 13.06 -11.57
C ALA A 399 -12.84 13.92 -12.84
N LYS A 400 -14.03 14.40 -13.16
CA LYS A 400 -14.27 15.36 -14.25
C LYS A 400 -14.86 16.62 -13.67
N VAL A 401 -14.22 17.75 -13.92
CA VAL A 401 -14.76 19.08 -13.58
C VAL A 401 -15.68 19.52 -14.72
N VAL A 402 -16.92 19.86 -14.41
CA VAL A 402 -17.87 20.35 -15.41
C VAL A 402 -17.61 21.85 -15.63
N PRO A 403 -17.24 22.29 -16.85
CA PRO A 403 -16.96 23.70 -17.10
C PRO A 403 -18.19 24.58 -16.88
N GLY A 404 -17.98 25.74 -16.27
CA GLY A 404 -19.05 26.68 -15.98
C GLY A 404 -18.56 27.89 -15.20
N VAL A 405 -19.48 28.82 -14.94
CA VAL A 405 -19.22 29.92 -14.01
C VAL A 405 -19.48 29.39 -12.58
N PRO A 406 -18.54 29.60 -11.63
CA PRO A 406 -18.74 29.22 -10.23
C PRO A 406 -20.06 29.76 -9.69
N THR A 407 -20.89 28.90 -9.10
CA THR A 407 -22.21 29.34 -8.57
C THR A 407 -22.12 30.13 -7.26
N GLN A 408 -20.99 30.05 -6.56
CA GLN A 408 -20.73 30.76 -5.30
C GLN A 408 -19.89 32.04 -5.55
N ASP A 409 -20.31 32.93 -6.45
CA ASP A 409 -19.59 34.19 -6.77
C ASP A 409 -20.19 35.40 -6.03
N PRO A 410 -19.44 36.15 -5.19
CA PRO A 410 -18.00 36.02 -4.92
C PRO A 410 -17.67 34.84 -3.99
N ILE A 411 -16.66 34.07 -4.38
CA ILE A 411 -16.17 32.92 -3.63
C ILE A 411 -15.40 33.44 -2.41
N THR A 412 -15.69 32.90 -1.23
CA THR A 412 -14.90 33.16 -0.02
C THR A 412 -14.57 31.84 0.65
N MET A 413 -13.27 31.56 0.84
CA MET A 413 -12.83 30.31 1.44
C MET A 413 -11.50 30.45 2.18
N ALA A 414 -11.25 29.53 3.10
CA ALA A 414 -9.93 29.25 3.63
C ALA A 414 -9.37 28.00 2.95
N THR A 415 -8.06 27.96 2.72
CA THR A 415 -7.37 26.74 2.28
C THR A 415 -6.78 26.00 3.48
N PRO A 416 -6.49 24.69 3.35
CA PRO A 416 -5.83 23.91 4.40
C PRO A 416 -4.55 24.58 4.89
N GLY A 417 -4.11 24.25 6.11
CA GLY A 417 -2.83 24.71 6.65
C GLY A 417 -1.66 24.42 5.73
N SER A 418 -0.66 25.30 5.72
CA SER A 418 0.57 25.11 4.96
C SER A 418 1.33 23.89 5.47
N LYS A 419 1.62 22.93 4.58
CA LYS A 419 2.43 21.74 4.93
C LYS A 419 3.80 22.13 5.46
N SER A 420 4.41 23.13 4.83
CA SER A 420 5.76 23.61 5.17
C SER A 420 5.81 24.24 6.56
N ILE A 421 4.78 25.00 6.95
CA ILE A 421 4.68 25.61 8.27
C ILE A 421 4.27 24.55 9.30
N SER A 422 3.28 23.70 8.97
CA SER A 422 2.82 22.60 9.85
C SER A 422 3.95 21.71 10.34
N ASN A 423 4.80 21.22 9.42
CA ASN A 423 5.93 20.36 9.76
C ASN A 423 6.99 21.06 10.63
N ARG A 424 7.23 22.36 10.41
CA ARG A 424 8.15 23.16 11.24
C ARG A 424 7.57 23.42 12.62
N ALA A 425 6.30 23.79 12.69
CA ALA A 425 5.59 24.06 13.93
C ALA A 425 5.55 22.81 14.82
N LEU A 426 5.32 21.62 14.25
CA LEU A 426 5.40 20.35 14.98
C LEU A 426 6.77 20.12 15.62
N VAL A 427 7.86 20.30 14.87
CA VAL A 427 9.23 20.11 15.38
C VAL A 427 9.56 21.17 16.45
N LEU A 428 9.26 22.44 16.20
CA LEU A 428 9.50 23.53 17.16
C LEU A 428 8.71 23.32 18.45
N ALA A 429 7.42 23.00 18.35
CA ALA A 429 6.56 22.76 19.51
C ALA A 429 6.99 21.54 20.31
N ALA A 430 7.47 20.49 19.63
CA ALA A 430 7.98 19.29 20.29
C ALA A 430 9.30 19.56 21.02
N LEU A 431 10.24 20.27 20.39
CA LEU A 431 11.52 20.61 21.01
C LEU A 431 11.36 21.66 22.13
N GLY A 432 10.35 22.51 22.06
CA GLY A 432 10.18 23.64 22.97
C GLY A 432 9.68 23.30 24.38
N LYS A 433 9.78 24.31 25.23
CA LYS A 433 9.33 24.28 26.63
C LYS A 433 7.90 24.75 26.76
N GLY A 434 7.08 23.96 27.44
CA GLY A 434 5.68 24.28 27.72
C GLY A 434 4.71 23.65 26.71
N THR A 435 3.46 24.12 26.73
CA THR A 435 2.38 23.57 25.91
C THR A 435 1.97 24.57 24.83
N CYS A 436 1.91 24.12 23.57
CA CYS A 436 1.48 24.89 22.42
C CYS A 436 0.22 24.28 21.81
N ARG A 437 -0.79 25.11 21.54
CA ARG A 437 -1.97 24.73 20.73
C ARG A 437 -1.73 25.09 19.27
N LEU A 438 -1.51 24.10 18.43
CA LEU A 438 -1.39 24.26 16.98
C LEU A 438 -2.78 24.22 16.35
N LYS A 439 -3.22 25.35 15.79
CA LYS A 439 -4.49 25.48 15.07
C LYS A 439 -4.26 25.48 13.56
N ASN A 440 -5.27 25.03 12.81
CA ASN A 440 -5.21 24.89 11.35
C ASN A 440 -4.03 24.03 10.88
N LEU A 441 -3.69 22.99 11.66
CA LEU A 441 -2.65 22.04 11.29
C LEU A 441 -3.11 21.23 10.08
N LEU A 442 -2.24 21.10 9.08
CA LEU A 442 -2.56 20.25 7.94
C LEU A 442 -2.57 18.79 8.38
N HIS A 443 -3.71 18.11 8.31
CA HIS A 443 -3.78 16.66 8.55
C HIS A 443 -3.37 15.87 7.31
N SER A 444 -2.06 15.79 7.07
CA SER A 444 -1.44 15.06 5.96
C SER A 444 -0.65 13.84 6.43
N ASP A 445 -0.30 12.94 5.51
CA ASP A 445 0.61 11.81 5.79
C ASP A 445 1.94 12.29 6.40
N ASP A 446 2.52 13.39 5.87
CA ASP A 446 3.78 13.96 6.36
C ASP A 446 3.70 14.37 7.84
N THR A 447 2.67 15.11 8.23
CA THR A 447 2.46 15.53 9.62
C THR A 447 2.17 14.35 10.56
N GLN A 448 1.51 13.31 10.05
CA GLN A 448 1.19 12.12 10.82
C GLN A 448 2.43 11.30 11.14
N VAL A 449 3.26 10.99 10.13
CA VAL A 449 4.51 10.25 10.37
C VAL A 449 5.49 11.05 11.20
N MET A 450 5.50 12.38 11.07
CA MET A 450 6.29 13.27 11.93
C MET A 450 5.85 13.18 13.40
N MET A 451 4.55 13.31 13.66
CA MET A 451 3.99 13.23 15.02
C MET A 451 4.26 11.87 15.66
N ALA A 452 4.03 10.78 14.92
CA ALA A 452 4.31 9.42 15.38
C ALA A 452 5.81 9.22 15.70
N ALA A 453 6.71 9.72 14.85
CA ALA A 453 8.14 9.66 15.11
C ALA A 453 8.56 10.46 16.36
N LEU A 454 8.02 11.67 16.53
CA LEU A 454 8.30 12.51 17.71
C LEU A 454 7.79 11.87 19.01
N GLN A 455 6.64 11.18 18.95
CA GLN A 455 6.09 10.44 20.08
C GLN A 455 6.95 9.21 20.41
N GLU A 456 7.42 8.47 19.39
CA GLU A 456 8.31 7.33 19.58
C GLU A 456 9.66 7.73 20.17
N LEU A 457 10.18 8.89 19.76
CA LEU A 457 11.39 9.49 20.33
C LEU A 457 11.16 10.09 21.72
N LYS A 458 9.93 10.03 22.26
CA LYS A 458 9.51 10.70 23.51
C LYS A 458 9.84 12.19 23.54
N GLY A 459 9.90 12.82 22.37
CA GLY A 459 10.23 14.24 22.23
C GLY A 459 9.08 15.17 22.58
N ALA A 460 7.84 14.67 22.60
CA ALA A 460 6.66 15.42 23.01
C ALA A 460 5.49 14.48 23.37
N GLU A 461 4.56 15.01 24.15
CA GLU A 461 3.23 14.43 24.33
C GLU A 461 2.23 15.16 23.44
N PHE A 462 1.43 14.40 22.70
CA PHE A 462 0.41 14.92 21.79
C PHE A 462 -0.99 14.59 22.30
N SER A 463 -1.89 15.56 22.22
CA SER A 463 -3.33 15.37 22.47
C SER A 463 -4.14 16.27 21.56
N TRP A 464 -5.43 16.00 21.43
CA TRP A 464 -6.31 16.73 20.51
C TRP A 464 -7.43 17.43 21.28
N GLU A 465 -7.74 18.67 20.87
CA GLU A 465 -8.89 19.45 21.31
C GLU A 465 -9.82 19.71 20.10
N ASP A 466 -11.01 20.27 20.33
CA ASP A 466 -11.95 20.74 19.28
C ASP A 466 -12.32 19.68 18.23
N GLY A 467 -12.51 18.42 18.67
CA GLY A 467 -12.86 17.32 17.76
C GLY A 467 -11.71 16.86 16.84
N GLY A 468 -10.48 17.32 17.11
CA GLY A 468 -9.28 16.99 16.34
C GLY A 468 -8.70 18.16 15.55
N GLU A 469 -9.36 19.32 15.52
CA GLU A 469 -8.91 20.50 14.75
C GLU A 469 -7.72 21.23 15.40
N THR A 470 -7.56 21.08 16.73
CA THR A 470 -6.47 21.69 17.49
C THR A 470 -5.56 20.59 18.02
N LEU A 471 -4.29 20.61 17.62
CA LEU A 471 -3.26 19.73 18.19
C LEU A 471 -2.60 20.41 19.39
N VAL A 472 -2.73 19.81 20.56
CA VAL A 472 -2.05 20.24 21.78
C VAL A 472 -0.73 19.49 21.89
N VAL A 473 0.37 20.24 21.79
CA VAL A 473 1.73 19.71 21.88
C VAL A 473 2.33 20.15 23.21
N LYS A 474 2.65 19.19 24.08
CA LYS A 474 3.45 19.44 25.27
C LYS A 474 4.88 19.01 24.95
N GLY A 475 5.75 19.99 24.73
CA GLY A 475 7.11 19.76 24.27
C GLY A 475 8.01 19.13 25.32
N GLY A 476 8.98 18.35 24.87
CA GLY A 476 9.94 17.60 25.70
C GLY A 476 11.21 18.38 26.01
N GLU A 477 11.29 19.68 25.72
CA GLU A 477 12.45 20.53 26.03
C GLU A 477 13.78 20.02 25.40
N GLY A 478 13.70 19.35 24.24
CA GLY A 478 14.84 18.71 23.57
C GLY A 478 15.29 17.38 24.19
N SER A 479 14.57 16.87 25.20
CA SER A 479 14.78 15.55 25.77
C SER A 479 14.17 14.49 24.87
N LEU A 480 15.02 13.89 24.03
CA LEU A 480 14.65 12.82 23.09
C LEU A 480 15.35 11.53 23.51
N SER A 481 14.69 10.39 23.34
CA SER A 481 15.24 9.06 23.62
C SER A 481 15.25 8.18 22.36
N VAL A 482 16.26 7.33 22.24
CA VAL A 482 16.28 6.31 21.17
C VAL A 482 15.09 5.36 21.34
N PRO A 483 14.39 4.97 20.24
CA PRO A 483 13.32 3.96 20.30
C PRO A 483 13.79 2.61 20.86
N LEU A 484 12.85 1.74 21.22
CA LEU A 484 13.17 0.38 21.68
C LEU A 484 13.95 -0.41 20.62
N GLN A 485 14.84 -1.31 21.07
CA GLN A 485 15.68 -2.12 20.18
C GLN A 485 14.84 -2.89 19.14
N GLY A 486 15.23 -2.81 17.87
CA GLY A 486 14.55 -3.46 16.75
C GLY A 486 13.33 -2.71 16.19
N LYS A 487 12.97 -1.55 16.79
CA LYS A 487 11.88 -0.72 16.29
C LYS A 487 12.39 0.39 15.37
N GLU A 488 11.93 0.38 14.13
CA GLU A 488 12.26 1.39 13.12
C GLU A 488 11.19 2.50 13.07
N ILE A 489 11.62 3.73 12.76
CA ILE A 489 10.70 4.83 12.47
C ILE A 489 10.40 4.82 10.97
N TYR A 490 9.19 4.40 10.61
CA TYR A 490 8.70 4.37 9.23
C TYR A 490 8.07 5.70 8.81
N LEU A 491 8.56 6.30 7.73
CA LEU A 491 8.18 7.64 7.27
C LEU A 491 7.41 7.66 5.94
N GLY A 492 7.05 6.50 5.38
CA GLY A 492 6.39 6.44 4.06
C GLY A 492 7.20 7.14 2.97
N ASN A 493 6.57 8.03 2.20
CA ASN A 493 7.25 8.91 1.23
C ASN A 493 7.32 10.38 1.69
N ALA A 494 7.23 10.63 3.00
CA ALA A 494 7.21 11.97 3.57
C ALA A 494 8.59 12.63 3.52
N GLY A 495 8.83 13.38 2.43
CA GLY A 495 10.12 14.00 2.13
C GLY A 495 10.60 14.89 3.27
N THR A 496 9.74 15.79 3.72
CA THR A 496 10.04 16.77 4.77
C THR A 496 10.29 16.08 6.12
N ALA A 497 9.48 15.07 6.47
CA ALA A 497 9.66 14.29 7.70
C ALA A 497 11.03 13.60 7.72
N ALA A 498 11.41 12.91 6.64
CA ALA A 498 12.72 12.25 6.55
C ALA A 498 13.89 13.22 6.77
N ARG A 499 13.83 14.44 6.22
CA ARG A 499 14.93 15.40 6.37
C ARG A 499 14.97 15.97 7.79
N PHE A 500 13.85 16.43 8.32
CA PHE A 500 13.79 17.02 9.66
C PHE A 500 14.14 16.00 10.75
N LEU A 501 13.55 14.80 10.66
CA LEU A 501 13.80 13.74 11.64
C LEU A 501 15.25 13.23 11.59
N THR A 502 15.94 13.29 10.45
CA THR A 502 17.37 12.96 10.40
C THR A 502 18.18 13.80 11.39
N THR A 503 17.92 15.12 11.45
CA THR A 503 18.61 15.99 12.41
C THR A 503 18.03 15.89 13.82
N VAL A 504 16.71 15.71 13.98
CA VAL A 504 16.08 15.51 15.31
C VAL A 504 16.61 14.24 15.98
N CYS A 505 16.73 13.12 15.26
CA CYS A 505 17.27 11.87 15.80
C CYS A 505 18.72 12.01 16.26
N ALA A 506 19.52 12.91 15.66
CA ALA A 506 20.88 13.19 16.12
C ALA A 506 20.92 13.85 17.51
N LEU A 507 19.82 14.51 17.94
CA LEU A 507 19.68 15.08 19.28
C LEU A 507 19.26 14.06 20.35
N ALA A 508 18.90 12.83 19.98
CA ALA A 508 18.48 11.81 20.93
C ALA A 508 19.59 11.50 21.95
N GLN A 509 19.19 11.24 23.19
CA GLN A 509 20.09 10.81 24.24
C GLN A 509 20.32 9.30 24.16
N PRO A 510 21.54 8.81 24.45
CA PRO A 510 21.84 7.40 24.45
C PRO A 510 21.01 6.63 25.48
N SER A 511 20.58 5.43 25.12
CA SER A 511 19.89 4.47 26.01
C SER A 511 20.83 3.31 26.34
N GLU A 512 20.69 2.69 27.52
CA GLU A 512 21.50 1.55 27.96
C GLU A 512 21.38 0.32 27.04
N THR A 513 20.28 0.21 26.28
CA THR A 513 19.93 -0.97 25.48
C THR A 513 20.04 -0.77 23.97
N THR A 514 19.91 0.47 23.47
CA THR A 514 19.78 0.74 22.02
C THR A 514 20.77 1.80 21.56
N LYS A 515 21.56 1.47 20.53
CA LYS A 515 22.72 2.26 20.09
C LYS A 515 22.44 3.26 18.98
N ALA A 516 21.35 3.11 18.23
CA ALA A 516 21.01 4.01 17.12
C ALA A 516 19.50 4.03 16.85
N THR A 517 19.01 5.15 16.31
CA THR A 517 17.66 5.25 15.75
C THR A 517 17.71 4.90 14.27
N ILE A 518 16.87 3.97 13.83
CA ILE A 518 16.73 3.63 12.41
C ILE A 518 15.53 4.37 11.84
N ILE A 519 15.75 5.17 10.80
CA ILE A 519 14.68 5.82 10.03
C ILE A 519 14.60 5.20 8.63
N THR A 520 13.38 4.85 8.20
CA THR A 520 13.12 4.17 6.93
C THR A 520 11.86 4.72 6.24
N GLY A 521 11.53 4.21 5.06
CA GLY A 521 10.35 4.61 4.31
C GLY A 521 9.98 3.61 3.22
N ASN A 522 9.08 4.02 2.32
CA ASN A 522 8.68 3.17 1.19
C ASN A 522 9.80 3.06 0.13
N ALA A 523 9.60 2.20 -0.88
CA ALA A 523 10.57 1.97 -1.95
C ALA A 523 11.03 3.27 -2.64
N ARG A 524 10.10 4.23 -2.83
CA ARG A 524 10.44 5.54 -3.42
C ARG A 524 11.32 6.37 -2.48
N MET A 525 11.03 6.40 -1.18
CA MET A 525 11.84 7.13 -0.19
C MET A 525 13.29 6.64 -0.16
N LYS A 526 13.49 5.33 -0.34
CA LYS A 526 14.81 4.70 -0.42
C LYS A 526 15.64 5.10 -1.64
N GLN A 527 15.06 5.84 -2.59
CA GLN A 527 15.74 6.39 -3.76
C GLN A 527 15.89 7.92 -3.67
N ARG A 528 15.31 8.57 -2.66
CA ARG A 528 15.29 10.04 -2.58
C ARG A 528 16.58 10.57 -1.94
N PRO A 529 17.22 11.58 -2.55
CA PRO A 529 18.54 12.05 -2.12
C PRO A 529 18.49 12.72 -0.74
N ILE A 530 19.42 12.39 0.15
CA ILE A 530 19.62 13.03 1.45
C ILE A 530 21.10 13.30 1.76
N ALA A 531 22.02 12.87 0.89
CA ALA A 531 23.46 12.91 1.11
C ALA A 531 24.01 14.25 1.64
N PRO A 532 23.66 15.42 1.05
CA PRO A 532 24.21 16.69 1.52
C PRO A 532 23.87 17.03 2.98
N LEU A 533 22.72 16.57 3.48
CA LEU A 533 22.36 16.71 4.89
C LEU A 533 23.19 15.78 5.77
N VAL A 534 23.33 14.51 5.37
CA VAL A 534 24.12 13.52 6.12
C VAL A 534 25.59 13.94 6.20
N ASP A 535 26.16 14.43 5.10
CA ASP A 535 27.55 14.89 5.05
C ASP A 535 27.79 16.08 5.99
N ALA A 536 26.87 17.05 6.02
CA ALA A 536 26.94 18.19 6.93
C ALA A 536 26.84 17.77 8.41
N LEU A 537 25.98 16.80 8.72
CA LEU A 537 25.83 16.27 10.08
C LEU A 537 27.06 15.44 10.50
N ARG A 538 27.61 14.62 9.60
CA ARG A 538 28.86 13.87 9.82
C ARG A 538 30.05 14.80 10.06
N ALA A 539 30.17 15.85 9.25
CA ALA A 539 31.19 16.89 9.44
C ALA A 539 31.05 17.61 10.80
N ASN A 540 29.81 17.76 11.30
CA ASN A 540 29.51 18.32 12.62
C ASN A 540 29.55 17.29 13.77
N GLY A 541 30.10 16.09 13.53
CA GLY A 541 30.37 15.09 14.56
C GLY A 541 29.26 14.07 14.82
N SER A 542 28.14 14.12 14.11
CA SER A 542 27.09 13.09 14.21
C SER A 542 27.51 11.81 13.49
N LYS A 543 27.27 10.65 14.11
CA LYS A 543 27.55 9.34 13.49
C LYS A 543 26.28 8.80 12.81
N ILE A 544 26.28 8.77 11.49
CA ILE A 544 25.15 8.35 10.65
C ILE A 544 25.66 7.33 9.62
N GLU A 545 24.97 6.21 9.47
CA GLU A 545 25.29 5.13 8.53
C GLU A 545 24.12 4.88 7.56
N TYR A 546 24.45 4.63 6.29
CA TYR A 546 23.49 4.18 5.29
C TYR A 546 23.33 2.66 5.41
N LEU A 547 22.10 2.16 5.49
CA LEU A 547 21.85 0.72 5.66
C LEU A 547 21.65 -0.02 4.34
N GLU A 548 21.22 0.68 3.29
CA GLU A 548 20.95 0.07 1.97
C GLU A 548 21.77 0.79 0.88
N SER A 549 21.25 1.91 0.35
CA SER A 549 21.90 2.67 -0.73
C SER A 549 22.57 3.94 -0.20
N GLU A 550 23.80 4.21 -0.64
CA GLU A 550 24.51 5.45 -0.34
C GLU A 550 23.72 6.68 -0.85
N GLY A 551 23.59 7.68 0.01
CA GLY A 551 22.92 8.94 -0.30
C GLY A 551 21.40 8.98 -0.15
N SER A 552 20.76 7.91 0.34
CA SER A 552 19.30 7.81 0.56
C SER A 552 18.95 7.01 1.83
N LEU A 553 17.69 7.01 2.25
CA LEU A 553 17.24 6.14 3.36
C LEU A 553 17.33 4.65 2.97
N PRO A 554 17.39 3.70 3.92
CA PRO A 554 17.30 3.86 5.39
C PRO A 554 18.62 4.33 6.04
N LEU A 555 18.49 5.07 7.15
CA LEU A 555 19.62 5.61 7.92
C LEU A 555 19.63 5.08 9.35
N ALA A 556 20.79 4.67 9.84
CA ALA A 556 21.06 4.44 11.26
C ALA A 556 21.76 5.67 11.85
N ILE A 557 21.12 6.31 12.83
CA ILE A 557 21.56 7.58 13.43
C ILE A 557 21.91 7.35 14.89
N CYS A 558 23.18 7.48 15.25
CA CYS A 558 23.63 7.31 16.63
C CYS A 558 23.37 8.57 17.46
N PRO A 559 22.99 8.42 18.75
CA PRO A 559 22.77 9.52 19.67
C PRO A 559 24.12 10.14 20.09
N ALA A 560 24.59 11.11 19.32
CA ALA A 560 25.87 11.79 19.55
C ALA A 560 25.72 13.32 19.70
N GLY A 561 24.51 13.86 19.58
CA GLY A 561 24.27 15.29 19.58
C GLY A 561 24.79 16.00 18.33
N LEU A 562 24.66 17.33 18.35
CA LEU A 562 25.31 18.24 17.41
C LEU A 562 26.44 18.97 18.16
N LYS A 563 27.69 18.88 17.69
CA LYS A 563 28.81 19.55 18.37
C LYS A 563 28.67 21.07 18.37
N GLY A 564 28.37 21.66 17.21
CA GLY A 564 28.20 23.11 17.08
C GLY A 564 29.34 23.75 16.29
N SER A 565 29.70 24.99 16.59
CA SER A 565 30.74 25.77 15.91
C SER A 565 30.36 26.22 14.48
N HIS A 566 30.78 25.50 13.43
CA HIS A 566 30.63 25.92 12.04
C HIS A 566 30.10 24.78 11.17
N ILE A 567 28.94 24.98 10.55
CA ILE A 567 28.34 24.03 9.60
C ILE A 567 28.32 24.68 8.22
N LYS A 568 28.81 23.97 7.21
CA LYS A 568 28.79 24.42 5.81
C LYS A 568 27.83 23.57 4.99
N LEU A 569 26.96 24.23 4.23
CA LEU A 569 26.06 23.61 3.26
C LEU A 569 26.18 24.34 1.92
N ALA A 570 26.01 23.65 0.79
CA ALA A 570 26.03 24.35 -0.50
C ALA A 570 24.74 25.18 -0.72
N ALA A 571 24.83 26.37 -1.32
CA ALA A 571 23.72 27.29 -1.55
C ALA A 571 22.67 26.73 -2.53
N SER A 572 23.08 25.81 -3.40
CA SER A 572 22.23 25.10 -4.35
C SER A 572 21.44 23.93 -3.75
N VAL A 573 21.63 23.61 -2.47
CA VAL A 573 20.98 22.44 -1.85
C VAL A 573 19.52 22.71 -1.45
N SER A 574 18.78 21.62 -1.24
CA SER A 574 17.37 21.65 -0.84
C SER A 574 17.13 22.47 0.43
N SER A 575 16.10 23.34 0.40
CA SER A 575 15.62 24.12 1.55
C SER A 575 15.37 23.28 2.80
N GLN A 576 14.99 22.01 2.61
CA GLN A 576 14.69 21.08 3.69
C GLN A 576 15.92 20.76 4.53
N TYR A 577 17.11 20.70 3.93
CA TYR A 577 18.35 20.38 4.65
C TYR A 577 18.75 21.54 5.57
N VAL A 578 18.79 22.76 5.00
CA VAL A 578 19.13 23.97 5.75
C VAL A 578 18.13 24.20 6.89
N SER A 579 16.82 24.06 6.60
CA SER A 579 15.77 24.22 7.62
C SER A 579 15.89 23.17 8.73
N SER A 580 16.22 21.91 8.39
CA SER A 580 16.43 20.85 9.38
C SER A 580 17.53 21.21 10.39
N VAL A 581 18.67 21.70 9.88
CA VAL A 581 19.78 22.15 10.73
C VAL A 581 19.38 23.35 11.58
N LEU A 582 18.71 24.35 10.99
CA LEU A 582 18.25 25.54 11.72
C LEU A 582 17.32 25.19 12.89
N LEU A 583 16.35 24.30 12.68
CA LEU A 583 15.39 23.88 13.70
C LEU A 583 16.07 23.24 14.91
N CYS A 584 17.09 22.41 14.70
CA CYS A 584 17.77 21.67 15.75
C CYS A 584 19.01 22.39 16.33
N ALA A 585 19.55 23.38 15.61
CA ALA A 585 20.79 24.07 15.98
C ALA A 585 20.82 24.66 17.40
N PRO A 586 19.70 25.19 17.97
CA PRO A 586 19.72 25.72 19.33
C PRO A 586 20.08 24.69 20.42
N TYR A 587 19.93 23.40 20.12
CA TYR A 587 20.21 22.28 21.04
C TYR A 587 21.62 21.68 20.86
N ALA A 588 22.48 22.30 20.04
CA ALA A 588 23.87 21.89 19.92
C ALA A 588 24.69 22.15 21.20
N GLU A 589 25.83 21.49 21.36
CA GLU A 589 26.72 21.68 22.51
C GLU A 589 27.25 23.12 22.58
N GLU A 590 27.58 23.70 21.42
CA GLU A 590 27.99 25.09 21.22
C GLU A 590 27.11 25.83 20.19
N ALA A 591 27.13 27.16 20.22
CA ALA A 591 26.43 27.98 19.23
C ALA A 591 26.90 27.66 17.80
N ILE A 592 25.98 27.70 16.83
CA ILE A 592 26.24 27.33 15.44
C ILE A 592 26.34 28.58 14.57
N THR A 593 27.38 28.62 13.74
CA THR A 593 27.48 29.47 12.56
C THR A 593 27.21 28.61 11.33
N LEU A 594 26.09 28.87 10.66
CA LEU A 594 25.68 28.16 9.45
C LEU A 594 26.03 29.00 8.22
N GLU A 595 26.92 28.50 7.38
CA GLU A 595 27.39 29.16 6.15
C GLU A 595 26.87 28.40 4.91
N LEU A 596 26.23 29.13 3.99
CA LEU A 596 25.84 28.60 2.69
C LEU A 596 26.87 28.98 1.62
N THR A 597 27.50 27.99 0.99
CA THR A 597 28.63 28.18 0.07
C THR A 597 28.25 27.87 -1.38
N GLY A 598 28.83 28.56 -2.37
CA GLY A 598 28.74 28.14 -3.78
C GLY A 598 27.60 28.72 -4.62
N GLY A 599 27.32 30.02 -4.51
CA GLY A 599 26.46 30.77 -5.45
C GLY A 599 25.14 31.25 -4.86
N GLN A 600 24.14 31.51 -5.71
CA GLN A 600 22.82 32.00 -5.29
C GLN A 600 22.07 30.96 -4.44
N VAL A 601 21.50 31.41 -3.32
CA VAL A 601 20.69 30.58 -2.43
C VAL A 601 19.30 30.39 -3.01
N ILE A 602 19.04 29.20 -3.59
CA ILE A 602 17.77 28.84 -4.26
C ILE A 602 16.58 28.80 -3.29
N SER A 603 16.85 28.73 -1.99
CA SER A 603 15.89 28.36 -0.94
C SER A 603 15.61 29.47 0.08
N GLN A 604 15.98 30.71 -0.19
CA GLN A 604 15.91 31.82 0.77
C GLN A 604 14.54 31.99 1.45
N PRO A 605 13.39 31.93 0.75
CA PRO A 605 12.08 32.11 1.41
C PRO A 605 11.79 31.08 2.51
N TYR A 606 12.25 29.83 2.33
CA TYR A 606 12.07 28.79 3.34
C TYR A 606 13.00 28.96 4.54
N ILE A 607 14.19 29.54 4.33
CA ILE A 607 15.12 29.90 5.41
C ILE A 607 14.50 31.03 6.24
N ASP A 608 14.02 32.08 5.59
CA ASP A 608 13.38 33.22 6.23
C ASP A 608 12.13 32.80 7.01
N MET A 609 11.29 31.92 6.43
CA MET A 609 10.16 31.29 7.13
C MET A 609 10.62 30.57 8.39
N THR A 610 11.66 29.73 8.30
CA THR A 610 12.15 28.96 9.45
C THR A 610 12.65 29.90 10.56
N ILE A 611 13.40 30.93 10.21
CA ILE A 611 13.93 31.92 11.17
C ILE A 611 12.80 32.74 11.82
N ALA A 612 11.80 33.16 11.04
CA ALA A 612 10.64 33.87 11.56
C ALA A 612 9.86 33.01 12.58
N MET A 613 9.64 31.72 12.26
CA MET A 613 9.02 30.79 13.19
C MET A 613 9.88 30.57 14.44
N MET A 614 11.19 30.37 14.31
CA MET A 614 12.10 30.23 15.46
C MET A 614 11.99 31.43 16.41
N LYS A 615 11.86 32.64 15.86
CA LYS A 615 11.69 33.87 16.63
C LYS A 615 10.39 33.88 17.43
N GLU A 616 9.28 33.43 16.85
CA GLU A 616 8.00 33.30 17.57
C GLU A 616 8.05 32.27 18.69
N PHE A 617 8.90 31.24 18.54
CA PHE A 617 9.24 30.25 19.58
C PHE A 617 10.41 30.70 20.47
N GLY A 618 10.76 31.99 20.49
CA GLY A 618 11.68 32.58 21.44
C GLY A 618 13.18 32.49 21.10
N VAL A 619 13.56 32.03 19.91
CA VAL A 619 14.97 31.93 19.48
C VAL A 619 15.27 32.89 18.34
N GLN A 620 16.21 33.81 18.57
CA GLN A 620 16.58 34.83 17.59
C GLN A 620 17.85 34.43 16.81
N VAL A 621 17.69 34.19 15.51
CA VAL A 621 18.81 33.99 14.57
C VAL A 621 19.23 35.34 13.99
N THR A 622 20.54 35.56 13.83
CA THR A 622 21.09 36.78 13.21
C THR A 622 21.85 36.45 11.94
N ARG A 623 21.68 37.24 10.89
CA ARG A 623 22.42 37.11 9.63
C ARG A 623 23.61 38.05 9.64
N GLU A 624 24.79 37.58 9.25
CA GLU A 624 25.98 38.40 9.20
C GLU A 624 25.88 39.42 8.05
N MET A 625 26.42 40.62 8.27
CA MET A 625 26.42 41.70 7.29
C MET A 625 27.85 41.95 6.85
N ASP A 626 28.05 42.10 5.55
CA ASP A 626 29.32 42.52 4.97
C ASP A 626 29.73 43.88 5.61
N PRO A 627 30.88 43.95 6.28
CA PRO A 627 31.34 45.16 6.94
C PRO A 627 31.49 46.37 6.00
N ALA A 628 31.87 46.12 4.73
CA ALA A 628 32.16 47.13 3.72
C ALA A 628 30.91 47.51 2.90
N THR A 629 30.13 46.53 2.45
CA THR A 629 28.97 46.78 1.56
C THR A 629 27.65 46.90 2.28
N LYS A 630 27.60 46.56 3.58
CA LYS A 630 26.37 46.44 4.39
C LYS A 630 25.31 45.52 3.77
N LYS A 631 25.72 44.61 2.87
CA LYS A 631 24.83 43.58 2.32
C LYS A 631 24.81 42.35 3.24
N PRO A 632 23.67 41.66 3.38
CA PRO A 632 23.61 40.43 4.15
C PRO A 632 24.43 39.33 3.46
N LEU A 633 25.25 38.62 4.24
CA LEU A 633 26.01 37.44 3.83
C LEU A 633 25.17 36.18 4.05
N ASP A 634 25.47 35.09 3.36
CA ASP A 634 24.81 33.79 3.55
C ASP A 634 25.36 33.03 4.77
N ILE A 635 25.59 33.78 5.85
CA ILE A 635 26.12 33.31 7.14
C ILE A 635 25.11 33.65 8.23
N TYR A 636 24.62 32.63 8.92
CA TYR A 636 23.59 32.72 9.96
C TYR A 636 24.18 32.31 11.31
N LYS A 637 24.05 33.14 12.33
CA LYS A 637 24.47 32.87 13.70
C LYS A 637 23.26 32.45 14.54
N ILE A 638 23.29 31.20 14.99
CA ILE A 638 22.26 30.57 15.79
C ILE A 638 22.76 30.39 17.23
N PRO A 639 22.08 30.97 18.23
CA PRO A 639 22.49 30.82 19.63
C PRO A 639 22.15 29.42 20.15
N LYS A 640 22.90 28.97 21.16
CA LYS A 640 22.49 27.85 22.01
C LYS A 640 21.34 28.31 22.91
N ALA A 641 20.16 27.70 22.74
CA ALA A 641 18.93 28.10 23.43
C ALA A 641 17.90 26.98 23.44
N THR A 642 16.89 27.10 24.29
CA THR A 642 15.71 26.23 24.29
C THR A 642 14.54 27.05 23.74
N TYR A 643 13.75 26.47 22.83
CA TYR A 643 12.52 27.14 22.38
C TYR A 643 11.54 27.31 23.53
N VAL A 644 10.79 28.41 23.53
CA VAL A 644 9.69 28.67 24.46
C VAL A 644 8.40 28.57 23.66
N ASN A 645 7.57 27.58 23.99
CA ASN A 645 6.33 27.36 23.26
C ASN A 645 5.36 28.53 23.50
N PRO A 646 4.85 29.19 22.45
CA PRO A 646 3.72 30.10 22.61
C PRO A 646 2.48 29.29 23.04
N PRO A 647 1.53 29.90 23.78
CA PRO A 647 0.33 29.19 24.22
C PRO A 647 -0.53 28.70 23.05
N GLU A 648 -0.49 29.43 21.93
CA GLU A 648 -1.22 29.15 20.70
C GLU A 648 -0.39 29.58 19.49
N TYR A 649 -0.40 28.75 18.44
CA TYR A 649 0.22 29.05 17.16
C TYR A 649 -0.73 28.65 16.03
N ASN A 650 -1.20 29.63 15.26
CA ASN A 650 -2.12 29.40 14.15
C ASN A 650 -1.33 29.25 12.85
N ILE A 651 -1.45 28.09 12.21
CA ILE A 651 -0.73 27.80 10.97
C ILE A 651 -1.40 28.54 9.82
N GLU A 652 -0.62 29.33 9.08
CA GLU A 652 -1.10 30.00 7.88
C GLU A 652 -1.63 28.97 6.86
N SER A 653 -2.67 29.38 6.12
CA SER A 653 -3.19 28.62 4.98
C SER A 653 -2.12 28.40 3.91
N ASP A 654 -2.16 27.26 3.21
CA ASP A 654 -1.16 26.89 2.21
C ASP A 654 -1.23 27.79 0.97
N ALA A 655 -0.19 28.59 0.75
CA ALA A 655 -0.15 29.56 -0.34
C ALA A 655 -0.06 28.91 -1.72
N SER A 656 0.63 27.78 -1.83
CA SER A 656 0.61 26.95 -3.04
C SER A 656 -0.82 26.51 -3.38
N SER A 657 -1.56 25.99 -2.40
CA SER A 657 -2.92 25.50 -2.58
C SER A 657 -3.89 26.64 -2.87
N ALA A 658 -3.69 27.81 -2.27
CA ALA A 658 -4.48 29.00 -2.58
C ALA A 658 -4.38 29.44 -4.05
N THR A 659 -3.36 29.02 -4.80
CA THR A 659 -3.26 29.36 -6.22
C THR A 659 -4.40 28.76 -7.05
N TYR A 660 -4.91 27.56 -6.72
CA TYR A 660 -5.94 26.88 -7.52
C TYR A 660 -7.30 27.61 -7.50
N PRO A 661 -7.93 27.93 -6.35
CA PRO A 661 -9.18 28.69 -6.32
C PRO A 661 -9.02 30.12 -6.87
N LEU A 662 -7.88 30.76 -6.64
CA LEU A 662 -7.58 32.08 -7.22
C LEU A 662 -7.44 32.01 -8.76
N ALA A 663 -6.86 30.93 -9.27
CA ALA A 663 -6.75 30.67 -10.71
C ALA A 663 -8.11 30.30 -11.33
N ILE A 664 -9.00 29.63 -10.60
CA ILE A 664 -10.39 29.42 -11.03
C ILE A 664 -11.10 30.77 -11.20
N ALA A 665 -10.94 31.70 -10.26
CA ALA A 665 -11.49 33.05 -10.43
C ALA A 665 -10.88 33.77 -11.63
N ALA A 666 -9.57 33.64 -11.85
CA ALA A 666 -8.88 34.22 -12.99
C ALA A 666 -9.38 33.68 -14.35
N ILE A 667 -9.56 32.37 -14.49
CA ILE A 667 -9.94 31.74 -15.76
C ILE A 667 -11.44 31.85 -16.08
N THR A 668 -12.29 31.88 -15.04
CA THR A 668 -13.76 31.96 -15.18
C THR A 668 -14.31 33.40 -15.13
N GLY A 669 -13.48 34.38 -14.74
CA GLY A 669 -13.89 35.77 -14.58
C GLY A 669 -14.70 36.07 -13.31
N SER A 670 -14.79 35.10 -12.39
CA SER A 670 -15.43 35.29 -11.08
C SER A 670 -14.50 36.01 -10.09
N SER A 671 -14.97 36.21 -8.86
CA SER A 671 -14.21 36.76 -7.75
C SER A 671 -13.95 35.68 -6.70
N CYS A 672 -12.71 35.60 -6.18
CA CYS A 672 -12.35 34.71 -5.07
C CYS A 672 -11.52 35.44 -4.00
N THR A 673 -11.90 35.24 -2.74
CA THR A 673 -11.22 35.74 -1.55
C THR A 673 -10.70 34.58 -0.72
N ILE A 674 -9.39 34.58 -0.49
CA ILE A 674 -8.71 33.71 0.48
C ILE A 674 -8.51 34.49 1.77
N SER A 675 -9.13 34.02 2.87
CA SER A 675 -9.26 34.80 4.11
C SER A 675 -8.00 34.85 4.98
N ASN A 676 -7.07 33.90 4.80
CA ASN A 676 -5.94 33.65 5.71
C ASN A 676 -4.56 33.78 5.04
N ILE A 677 -4.49 34.39 3.85
CA ILE A 677 -3.23 34.66 3.14
C ILE A 677 -3.30 36.09 2.61
N GLY A 678 -2.39 36.95 3.06
CA GLY A 678 -2.28 38.34 2.60
C GLY A 678 -0.84 38.76 2.35
N SER A 679 -0.60 40.06 2.28
CA SER A 679 0.71 40.63 1.97
C SER A 679 1.78 40.38 3.04
N ALA A 680 1.40 39.96 4.25
CA ALA A 680 2.33 39.65 5.34
C ALA A 680 2.72 38.17 5.41
N SER A 681 2.21 37.32 4.50
CA SER A 681 2.52 35.88 4.52
C SER A 681 4.02 35.63 4.35
N LEU A 682 4.53 34.66 5.10
CA LEU A 682 5.92 34.21 5.02
C LEU A 682 6.19 33.27 3.83
N GLN A 683 5.14 32.93 3.08
CA GLN A 683 5.21 31.95 2.00
C GLN A 683 5.51 32.62 0.67
N GLY A 684 6.58 32.19 -0.01
CA GLY A 684 6.96 32.72 -1.33
C GLY A 684 5.85 32.62 -2.38
N ASP A 685 5.10 31.51 -2.37
CA ASP A 685 3.94 31.27 -3.24
C ASP A 685 2.79 32.28 -3.06
N ALA A 686 2.71 33.00 -1.94
CA ALA A 686 1.69 34.04 -1.73
C ALA A 686 1.85 35.21 -2.73
N ARG A 687 3.03 35.34 -3.33
CA ARG A 687 3.32 36.31 -4.40
C ARG A 687 2.55 36.01 -5.68
N PHE A 688 2.03 34.79 -5.87
CA PHE A 688 1.32 34.39 -7.09
C PHE A 688 0.22 35.36 -7.49
N ALA A 689 -0.58 35.85 -6.54
CA ALA A 689 -1.66 36.79 -6.84
C ALA A 689 -1.13 38.09 -7.49
N LYS A 690 -0.08 38.70 -6.92
CA LYS A 690 0.47 39.98 -7.41
C LYS A 690 1.42 39.82 -8.59
N ASP A 691 2.27 38.79 -8.57
CA ASP A 691 3.33 38.64 -9.56
C ASP A 691 2.89 37.84 -10.81
N VAL A 692 1.78 37.10 -10.74
CA VAL A 692 1.19 36.30 -11.83
C VAL A 692 -0.18 36.84 -12.23
N LEU A 693 -1.18 36.79 -11.34
CA LEU A 693 -2.59 37.03 -11.71
C LEU A 693 -2.87 38.49 -12.09
N GLU A 694 -2.31 39.46 -11.36
CA GLU A 694 -2.45 40.88 -11.67
C GLU A 694 -1.85 41.25 -13.05
N PRO A 695 -0.62 40.82 -13.40
CA PRO A 695 -0.09 40.95 -14.77
C PRO A 695 -0.93 40.28 -15.86
N MET A 696 -1.62 39.18 -15.54
CA MET A 696 -2.54 38.51 -16.48
C MET A 696 -3.86 39.28 -16.67
N GLY A 697 -4.07 40.39 -15.96
CA GLY A 697 -5.23 41.25 -16.11
C GLY A 697 -6.30 41.08 -15.03
N CYS A 698 -6.02 40.34 -13.96
CA CYS A 698 -6.91 40.25 -12.80
C CYS A 698 -6.84 41.51 -11.93
N VAL A 699 -7.91 41.81 -11.20
CA VAL A 699 -7.91 42.84 -10.16
C VAL A 699 -7.57 42.18 -8.84
N VAL A 700 -6.43 42.56 -8.22
CA VAL A 700 -5.92 41.92 -7.01
C VAL A 700 -5.87 42.90 -5.85
N THR A 701 -6.66 42.63 -4.81
CA THR A 701 -6.71 43.42 -3.56
C THR A 701 -6.18 42.58 -2.42
N GLN A 702 -5.17 43.06 -1.69
CA GLN A 702 -4.59 42.37 -0.54
C GLN A 702 -4.66 43.23 0.71
N THR A 703 -5.01 42.62 1.83
CA THR A 703 -4.72 43.12 3.17
C THR A 703 -3.49 42.39 3.72
N ALA A 704 -3.09 42.67 4.97
CA ALA A 704 -2.02 41.92 5.62
C ALA A 704 -2.30 40.41 5.68
N THR A 705 -3.57 40.01 5.81
CA THR A 705 -3.97 38.62 6.09
C THR A 705 -4.94 38.01 5.07
N SER A 706 -5.40 38.76 4.06
CA SER A 706 -6.34 38.25 3.05
C SER A 706 -6.00 38.72 1.63
N THR A 707 -6.34 37.90 0.64
CA THR A 707 -6.12 38.16 -0.79
C THR A 707 -7.42 37.92 -1.56
N THR A 708 -7.88 38.96 -2.26
CA THR A 708 -9.04 38.92 -3.17
C THR A 708 -8.57 39.07 -4.61
N VAL A 709 -9.03 38.20 -5.50
CA VAL A 709 -8.74 38.23 -6.93
C VAL A 709 -10.05 38.20 -7.71
N LYS A 710 -10.23 39.15 -8.62
CA LYS A 710 -11.30 39.12 -9.62
C LYS A 710 -10.71 38.92 -11.01
N GLY A 711 -11.11 37.85 -11.68
CA GLY A 711 -10.65 37.54 -13.02
C GLY A 711 -11.15 38.53 -14.09
N PRO A 712 -10.44 38.68 -15.21
CA PRO A 712 -10.97 39.37 -16.39
C PRO A 712 -12.12 38.56 -17.02
N PRO A 713 -12.87 39.13 -17.97
CA PRO A 713 -13.86 38.34 -18.72
C PRO A 713 -13.23 37.09 -19.36
N ILE A 714 -14.01 36.00 -19.45
CA ILE A 714 -13.54 34.69 -19.91
C ILE A 714 -12.80 34.81 -21.25
N GLY A 715 -11.62 34.19 -21.33
CA GLY A 715 -10.77 34.20 -22.52
C GLY A 715 -10.00 35.50 -22.76
N GLN A 716 -9.99 36.45 -21.81
CA GLN A 716 -9.25 37.71 -21.92
C GLN A 716 -8.00 37.79 -21.03
N LEU A 717 -7.54 36.66 -20.49
CA LEU A 717 -6.27 36.59 -19.77
C LEU A 717 -5.11 37.04 -20.69
N LYS A 718 -4.26 37.90 -20.16
CA LYS A 718 -3.05 38.38 -20.84
C LYS A 718 -1.90 37.41 -20.59
N ALA A 719 -1.12 37.11 -21.62
CA ALA A 719 0.14 36.40 -21.45
C ALA A 719 1.08 37.23 -20.56
N ILE A 720 1.98 36.59 -19.83
CA ILE A 720 2.85 37.32 -18.88
C ILE A 720 4.10 37.86 -19.58
N GLY A 721 4.58 37.20 -20.64
CA GLY A 721 5.92 37.41 -21.17
C GLY A 721 6.94 36.64 -20.33
N LEU A 722 7.99 37.29 -19.82
CA LEU A 722 8.97 36.65 -18.92
C LEU A 722 8.52 36.70 -17.46
N ILE A 723 8.63 35.58 -16.75
CA ILE A 723 8.47 35.51 -15.29
C ILE A 723 9.49 34.56 -14.66
N ASP A 724 10.17 35.06 -13.63
CA ASP A 724 10.97 34.25 -12.73
C ASP A 724 10.06 33.70 -11.61
N MET A 725 9.98 32.38 -11.51
CA MET A 725 9.17 31.69 -10.52
C MET A 725 10.02 30.95 -9.49
N GLU A 726 11.34 31.18 -9.36
CA GLU A 726 12.16 30.64 -8.26
C GLU A 726 11.51 30.86 -6.88
N PRO A 727 10.98 32.05 -6.53
CA PRO A 727 10.37 32.30 -5.22
C PRO A 727 9.05 31.58 -4.98
N MET A 728 8.38 31.13 -6.06
CA MET A 728 7.07 30.49 -6.04
C MET A 728 7.08 29.22 -6.92
N THR A 729 8.19 28.48 -6.82
CA THR A 729 8.55 27.38 -7.71
C THR A 729 7.45 26.34 -7.83
N ASP A 730 6.68 26.15 -6.78
CA ASP A 730 5.66 25.12 -6.63
C ASP A 730 4.29 25.57 -7.21
N ALA A 731 4.13 26.85 -7.55
CA ALA A 731 2.95 27.44 -8.19
C ALA A 731 3.06 27.51 -9.73
N PHE A 732 4.20 27.09 -10.31
CA PHE A 732 4.43 27.17 -11.76
C PHE A 732 3.44 26.35 -12.58
N LEU A 733 2.92 25.24 -12.02
CA LEU A 733 1.92 24.39 -12.68
C LEU A 733 0.63 25.20 -12.91
N THR A 734 0.15 25.87 -11.87
CA THR A 734 -1.02 26.75 -11.94
C THR A 734 -0.81 27.91 -12.92
N ALA A 735 0.38 28.53 -12.92
CA ALA A 735 0.73 29.57 -13.89
C ALA A 735 0.73 29.05 -15.33
N SER A 736 1.25 27.84 -15.55
CA SER A 736 1.31 27.20 -16.88
C SER A 736 -0.07 26.92 -17.44
N ILE A 737 -1.02 26.51 -16.58
CA ILE A 737 -2.43 26.32 -16.96
C ILE A 737 -3.09 27.64 -17.39
N LEU A 738 -2.89 28.71 -16.62
CA LEU A 738 -3.43 30.02 -17.00
C LEU A 738 -2.76 30.55 -18.29
N ALA A 739 -1.45 30.32 -18.44
CA ALA A 739 -0.70 30.71 -19.63
C ALA A 739 -1.20 29.98 -20.89
N ALA A 740 -1.64 28.73 -20.77
CA ALA A 740 -2.19 27.94 -21.87
C ALA A 740 -3.42 28.59 -22.52
N VAL A 741 -4.20 29.36 -21.76
CA VAL A 741 -5.41 30.07 -22.22
C VAL A 741 -5.24 31.59 -22.32
N ALA A 742 -4.01 32.08 -22.16
CA ALA A 742 -3.71 33.51 -22.17
C ALA A 742 -3.43 34.01 -23.59
N VAL A 743 -4.33 34.84 -24.12
CA VAL A 743 -4.27 35.35 -25.50
C VAL A 743 -4.07 36.87 -25.60
N GLY A 744 -4.27 37.59 -24.48
CA GLY A 744 -4.00 39.02 -24.42
C GLY A 744 -2.50 39.33 -24.43
N GLN A 745 -2.14 40.54 -24.88
CA GLN A 745 -0.74 40.96 -24.93
C GLN A 745 -0.15 41.19 -23.52
N PRO A 746 1.12 40.81 -23.29
CA PRO A 746 1.81 41.05 -22.02
C PRO A 746 2.02 42.53 -21.76
N LEU A 747 2.21 42.86 -20.48
CA LEU A 747 2.65 44.19 -20.08
C LEU A 747 3.97 44.54 -20.77
N SER A 748 4.11 45.80 -21.18
CA SER A 748 5.27 46.28 -21.96
C SER A 748 6.62 45.98 -21.29
N CYS A 749 6.67 46.01 -19.95
CA CYS A 749 7.86 45.72 -19.16
C CYS A 749 8.26 44.23 -19.11
N ARG A 750 7.35 43.30 -19.42
CA ARG A 750 7.59 41.85 -19.38
C ARG A 750 7.67 41.19 -20.75
N LYS A 751 7.42 41.95 -21.82
CA LYS A 751 7.41 41.46 -23.20
C LYS A 751 8.77 40.84 -23.58
N LEU A 752 8.72 39.66 -24.20
CA LEU A 752 9.90 38.99 -24.75
C LEU A 752 10.46 39.78 -25.95
N LYS A 753 11.79 39.97 -25.98
CA LYS A 753 12.49 40.79 -26.98
C LYS A 753 13.11 39.98 -28.12
N ASP A 754 12.85 38.68 -28.18
CA ASP A 754 13.50 37.71 -29.07
C ASP A 754 12.61 37.28 -30.26
N GLY A 755 11.52 37.99 -30.52
CA GLY A 755 10.60 37.68 -31.62
C GLY A 755 9.58 36.58 -31.31
N SER A 756 9.50 36.10 -30.06
CA SER A 756 8.47 35.16 -29.61
C SER A 756 7.05 35.69 -29.83
N ARG A 757 6.07 34.77 -29.94
CA ARG A 757 4.65 35.10 -30.14
C ARG A 757 4.16 36.02 -29.01
N SER A 758 3.22 36.93 -29.30
CA SER A 758 2.68 37.84 -28.28
C SER A 758 1.87 37.14 -27.19
N THR A 759 1.50 35.88 -27.39
CA THR A 759 0.80 35.02 -26.42
C THR A 759 1.75 34.09 -25.65
N THR A 760 3.07 34.23 -25.85
CA THR A 760 4.06 33.41 -25.14
C THR A 760 4.21 33.86 -23.69
N THR A 761 4.18 32.89 -22.78
CA THR A 761 4.63 33.04 -21.39
C THR A 761 5.86 32.15 -21.17
N ARG A 762 6.97 32.75 -20.75
CA ARG A 762 8.24 32.10 -20.43
C ARG A 762 8.43 32.09 -18.92
N ILE A 763 8.43 30.90 -18.33
CA ILE A 763 8.64 30.65 -16.91
C ILE A 763 10.07 30.14 -16.72
N VAL A 764 10.85 30.76 -15.84
CA VAL A 764 12.25 30.39 -15.50
C VAL A 764 12.43 30.22 -13.98
N GLY A 765 13.60 29.75 -13.54
CA GLY A 765 13.90 29.58 -12.11
C GLY A 765 13.30 28.33 -11.46
N ILE A 766 12.94 27.30 -12.23
CA ILE A 766 12.22 26.11 -11.75
C ILE A 766 12.94 24.78 -12.04
N ALA A 767 14.26 24.79 -12.27
CA ALA A 767 15.05 23.58 -12.53
C ALA A 767 14.85 22.46 -11.48
N ASN A 768 14.64 22.84 -10.22
CA ASN A 768 14.38 21.93 -9.11
C ASN A 768 13.09 21.09 -9.27
N GLN A 769 12.16 21.46 -10.14
CA GLN A 769 10.89 20.75 -10.38
C GLN A 769 11.05 19.43 -11.17
N ARG A 770 12.25 19.17 -11.70
CA ARG A 770 12.60 17.94 -12.45
C ARG A 770 12.73 16.69 -11.56
N VAL A 771 13.08 16.88 -10.29
CA VAL A 771 13.45 15.81 -9.34
C VAL A 771 12.57 15.82 -8.07
N LYS A 772 11.34 16.31 -8.17
CA LYS A 772 10.38 16.37 -7.05
C LYS A 772 9.65 15.03 -6.92
N GLU A 773 8.33 15.02 -7.09
CA GLU A 773 7.51 13.81 -6.99
C GLU A 773 7.62 13.04 -8.32
N CYS A 774 7.36 13.75 -9.42
CA CYS A 774 7.75 13.39 -10.78
C CYS A 774 8.66 14.47 -11.41
N ASN A 775 9.00 14.30 -12.69
CA ASN A 775 9.53 15.40 -13.51
C ASN A 775 8.36 16.30 -13.93
N ARG A 776 8.05 17.30 -13.10
CA ARG A 776 6.86 18.15 -13.28
C ARG A 776 6.90 19.01 -14.54
N ILE A 777 8.09 19.44 -14.96
CA ILE A 777 8.24 20.23 -16.20
C ILE A 777 7.80 19.37 -17.38
N GLN A 778 8.33 18.14 -17.46
CA GLN A 778 7.93 17.18 -18.51
C GLN A 778 6.44 16.83 -18.42
N ALA A 779 5.92 16.59 -17.21
CA ALA A 779 4.50 16.32 -17.02
C ALA A 779 3.61 17.46 -17.55
N MET A 780 3.95 18.72 -17.28
CA MET A 780 3.19 19.85 -17.82
C MET A 780 3.25 19.91 -19.35
N ILE A 781 4.43 19.67 -19.96
CA ILE A 781 4.61 19.61 -21.42
C ILE A 781 3.72 18.53 -22.03
N ASP A 782 3.81 17.30 -21.53
CA ASP A 782 3.09 16.15 -22.07
C ASP A 782 1.58 16.31 -21.93
N GLN A 783 1.12 16.74 -20.75
CA GLN A 783 -0.31 16.86 -20.47
C GLN A 783 -0.93 18.08 -21.17
N LEU A 784 -0.24 19.23 -21.29
CA LEU A 784 -0.72 20.38 -22.07
C LEU A 784 -0.78 20.08 -23.58
N ALA A 785 0.16 19.28 -24.10
CA ALA A 785 0.15 18.86 -25.49
C ALA A 785 -1.14 18.11 -25.88
N LYS A 786 -1.74 17.36 -24.95
CA LYS A 786 -3.03 16.67 -25.17
C LYS A 786 -4.18 17.64 -25.46
N PHE A 787 -4.15 18.85 -24.89
CA PHE A 787 -5.10 19.93 -25.19
C PHE A 787 -4.79 20.67 -26.49
N GLY A 788 -3.70 20.32 -27.18
CA GLY A 788 -3.24 21.00 -28.39
C GLY A 788 -2.44 22.28 -28.09
N ILE A 789 -1.97 22.44 -26.85
CA ILE A 789 -1.10 23.56 -26.45
C ILE A 789 0.34 23.21 -26.76
N GLU A 790 1.03 24.13 -27.44
CA GLU A 790 2.45 23.98 -27.72
C GLU A 790 3.26 24.49 -26.52
N THR A 791 4.31 23.77 -26.16
CA THR A 791 5.24 24.15 -25.09
C THR A 791 6.67 23.92 -25.55
N LYS A 792 7.61 24.70 -25.03
CA LYS A 792 9.04 24.51 -25.27
C LYS A 792 9.77 24.36 -23.94
N GLU A 793 10.50 23.27 -23.77
CA GLU A 793 11.34 23.07 -22.60
C GLU A 793 12.57 23.99 -22.63
N LEU A 794 12.94 24.53 -21.46
CA LEU A 794 14.15 25.33 -21.25
C LEU A 794 15.06 24.63 -20.24
N GLU A 795 16.31 25.09 -20.12
CA GLU A 795 17.27 24.56 -19.15
C GLU A 795 16.71 24.59 -17.71
N ASP A 796 16.15 25.73 -17.31
CA ASP A 796 15.63 25.99 -15.96
C ASP A 796 14.13 26.33 -15.94
N GLY A 797 13.37 25.93 -16.97
CA GLY A 797 11.99 26.36 -17.12
C GLY A 797 11.24 25.80 -18.33
N LEU A 798 10.16 26.48 -18.72
CA LEU A 798 9.42 26.19 -19.95
C LEU A 798 8.76 27.45 -20.53
N GLU A 799 8.45 27.40 -21.82
CA GLU A 799 7.56 28.32 -22.49
C GLU A 799 6.22 27.65 -22.78
N VAL A 800 5.14 28.41 -22.60
CA VAL A 800 3.78 28.02 -22.95
C VAL A 800 3.25 29.00 -23.99
N TYR A 801 2.78 28.49 -25.13
CA TYR A 801 2.20 29.29 -26.20
C TYR A 801 0.68 29.28 -26.08
N GLY A 802 0.12 30.34 -25.49
CA GLY A 802 -1.31 30.42 -25.18
C GLY A 802 -2.21 30.41 -26.43
N LYS A 803 -3.38 29.77 -26.30
CA LYS A 803 -4.42 29.65 -27.34
C LYS A 803 -5.81 30.03 -26.81
N PRO A 804 -6.74 30.49 -27.67
CA PRO A 804 -8.13 30.71 -27.26
C PRO A 804 -8.79 29.41 -26.79
N ILE A 805 -9.55 29.47 -25.67
CA ILE A 805 -10.26 28.31 -25.08
C ILE A 805 -11.03 27.47 -26.13
N PRO A 806 -11.76 28.07 -27.10
CA PRO A 806 -12.49 27.30 -28.12
C PRO A 806 -11.61 26.47 -29.07
N GLU A 807 -10.31 26.76 -29.17
CA GLU A 807 -9.36 26.04 -30.02
C GLU A 807 -8.67 24.86 -29.31
N LEU A 808 -8.88 24.70 -28.00
CA LEU A 808 -8.33 23.59 -27.23
C LEU A 808 -9.12 22.30 -27.52
N ARG A 809 -8.39 21.18 -27.54
CA ARG A 809 -9.00 19.84 -27.66
C ARG A 809 -9.82 19.53 -26.40
N GLN A 810 -11.02 19.00 -26.59
CA GLN A 810 -11.94 18.55 -25.54
C GLN A 810 -11.84 17.03 -25.36
N GLY A 811 -12.43 16.47 -24.29
CA GLY A 811 -12.41 15.02 -24.06
C GLY A 811 -11.04 14.48 -23.65
N VAL A 812 -10.19 15.34 -23.07
CA VAL A 812 -8.80 14.99 -22.74
C VAL A 812 -8.73 14.27 -21.40
N ARG A 813 -7.95 13.17 -21.36
CA ARG A 813 -7.57 12.46 -20.13
C ARG A 813 -6.18 12.92 -19.67
N VAL A 814 -6.12 13.48 -18.47
CA VAL A 814 -4.90 13.97 -17.82
C VAL A 814 -4.39 12.91 -16.86
N HIS A 815 -3.18 12.41 -17.13
CA HIS A 815 -2.45 11.54 -16.23
C HIS A 815 -1.65 12.41 -15.25
N CYS A 816 -1.78 12.14 -13.94
CA CYS A 816 -1.28 13.02 -12.89
C CYS A 816 0.07 12.57 -12.31
N TYR A 817 0.54 11.35 -12.63
CA TYR A 817 1.80 10.79 -12.17
C TYR A 817 1.88 10.69 -10.63
N ASP A 818 0.73 10.43 -9.98
CA ASP A 818 0.56 10.50 -8.52
C ASP A 818 1.00 11.85 -7.90
N ASP A 819 0.97 12.95 -8.68
CA ASP A 819 1.31 14.30 -8.23
C ASP A 819 0.06 15.17 -8.03
N HIS A 820 -0.25 15.41 -6.76
CA HIS A 820 -1.34 16.28 -6.31
C HIS A 820 -1.39 17.65 -7.01
N ARG A 821 -0.24 18.25 -7.34
CA ARG A 821 -0.19 19.58 -7.96
C ARG A 821 -0.60 19.53 -9.42
N VAL A 822 -0.26 18.45 -10.12
CA VAL A 822 -0.67 18.24 -11.51
C VAL A 822 -2.19 18.10 -11.56
N ALA A 823 -2.77 17.24 -10.72
CA ALA A 823 -4.22 17.04 -10.65
C ALA A 823 -4.99 18.33 -10.35
N MET A 824 -4.59 19.07 -9.31
CA MET A 824 -5.25 20.33 -8.94
C MET A 824 -5.06 21.42 -10.00
N ALA A 825 -3.86 21.57 -10.58
CA ALA A 825 -3.64 22.54 -11.65
C ALA A 825 -4.52 22.24 -12.88
N PHE A 826 -4.54 20.99 -13.36
CA PHE A 826 -5.39 20.64 -14.51
C PHE A 826 -6.88 20.67 -14.19
N SER A 827 -7.29 20.53 -12.92
CA SER A 827 -8.69 20.77 -12.55
C SER A 827 -9.12 22.23 -12.76
N VAL A 828 -8.19 23.20 -12.68
CA VAL A 828 -8.44 24.60 -13.07
C VAL A 828 -8.69 24.72 -14.58
N LEU A 829 -7.92 24.01 -15.40
CA LEU A 829 -8.16 23.98 -16.86
C LEU A 829 -9.50 23.30 -17.18
N GLY A 830 -9.84 22.24 -16.46
CA GLY A 830 -11.12 21.54 -16.56
C GLY A 830 -12.33 22.42 -16.23
N ALA A 831 -12.16 23.49 -15.45
CA ALA A 831 -13.22 24.49 -15.24
C ALA A 831 -13.56 25.31 -16.51
N ALA A 832 -12.67 25.31 -17.51
CA ALA A 832 -12.84 26.02 -18.78
C ALA A 832 -13.02 25.09 -20.00
N VAL A 833 -12.41 23.89 -19.98
CA VAL A 833 -12.38 22.96 -21.12
C VAL A 833 -13.28 21.74 -20.87
N LYS A 834 -14.23 21.53 -21.79
CA LYS A 834 -15.22 20.44 -21.71
C LYS A 834 -14.61 19.05 -21.73
N ASP A 835 -15.25 18.16 -20.99
CA ASP A 835 -14.95 16.74 -20.90
C ASP A 835 -13.49 16.45 -20.51
N THR A 836 -12.91 17.29 -19.66
CA THR A 836 -11.57 17.09 -19.09
C THR A 836 -11.64 16.09 -17.94
N VAL A 837 -11.05 14.92 -18.13
CA VAL A 837 -10.96 13.87 -17.11
C VAL A 837 -9.58 13.94 -16.45
N ILE A 838 -9.57 14.07 -15.12
CA ILE A 838 -8.38 14.05 -14.28
C ILE A 838 -8.27 12.66 -13.67
N GLU A 839 -7.24 11.90 -14.08
CA GLU A 839 -6.95 10.58 -13.53
C GLU A 839 -6.37 10.68 -12.12
N GLU A 840 -6.31 9.56 -11.40
CA GLU A 840 -5.67 9.47 -10.08
C GLU A 840 -6.27 10.48 -9.07
N LYS A 841 -7.60 10.58 -9.01
CA LYS A 841 -8.37 11.55 -8.19
C LYS A 841 -7.85 11.68 -6.75
N ARG A 842 -7.43 10.56 -6.15
CA ARG A 842 -6.96 10.48 -4.76
C ARG A 842 -5.58 11.10 -4.52
N CYS A 843 -4.77 11.34 -5.55
CA CYS A 843 -3.42 11.91 -5.35
C CYS A 843 -3.45 13.29 -4.65
N VAL A 844 -4.56 14.04 -4.76
CA VAL A 844 -4.75 15.33 -4.07
C VAL A 844 -4.73 15.23 -2.54
N GLU A 845 -5.00 14.04 -1.98
CA GLU A 845 -5.03 13.77 -0.52
C GLU A 845 -3.71 14.11 0.18
N LYS A 846 -2.61 14.16 -0.56
CA LYS A 846 -1.31 14.58 -0.02
C LYS A 846 -1.29 15.98 0.58
N THR A 847 -2.11 16.91 0.05
CA THR A 847 -2.11 18.31 0.48
C THR A 847 -3.50 18.91 0.63
N TRP A 848 -4.49 18.42 -0.11
CA TRP A 848 -5.86 18.91 -0.06
C TRP A 848 -6.87 17.76 -0.30
N PRO A 849 -7.09 16.87 0.69
CA PRO A 849 -7.99 15.72 0.55
C PRO A 849 -9.41 16.04 0.12
N ASN A 850 -9.94 17.19 0.53
CA ASN A 850 -11.28 17.67 0.20
C ASN A 850 -11.29 18.64 -0.99
N TRP A 851 -10.26 18.64 -1.86
CA TRP A 851 -10.21 19.54 -3.02
C TRP A 851 -11.46 19.43 -3.90
N TRP A 852 -11.85 18.20 -4.26
CA TRP A 852 -13.02 17.95 -5.10
C TRP A 852 -14.32 18.37 -4.42
N ASP A 853 -14.39 18.22 -3.09
CA ASP A 853 -15.54 18.62 -2.29
C ASP A 853 -15.63 20.14 -2.20
N ASP A 854 -14.51 20.83 -2.01
CA ASP A 854 -14.43 22.29 -1.94
C ASP A 854 -14.72 22.93 -3.31
N LEU A 855 -14.30 22.27 -4.40
CA LEU A 855 -14.60 22.70 -5.76
C LEU A 855 -16.12 22.73 -6.03
N GLU A 856 -16.85 21.75 -5.51
CA GLU A 856 -18.31 21.71 -5.64
C GLU A 856 -19.03 22.55 -4.59
N ASN A 857 -18.70 22.35 -3.31
CA ASN A 857 -19.46 22.92 -2.19
C ASN A 857 -19.11 24.38 -1.89
N LYS A 858 -17.84 24.79 -2.04
CA LYS A 858 -17.37 26.15 -1.70
C LYS A 858 -17.22 27.04 -2.93
N ILE A 859 -16.75 26.49 -4.05
CA ILE A 859 -16.58 27.22 -5.31
C ILE A 859 -17.86 27.16 -6.15
N GLY A 860 -18.58 26.04 -6.15
CA GLY A 860 -19.81 25.90 -6.92
C GLY A 860 -19.59 25.40 -8.35
N LEU A 861 -18.54 24.62 -8.61
CA LEU A 861 -18.33 23.91 -9.87
C LEU A 861 -18.66 22.43 -9.70
N LYS A 862 -19.57 21.91 -10.53
CA LYS A 862 -19.98 20.50 -10.45
C LYS A 862 -18.79 19.58 -10.76
N VAL A 863 -18.63 18.53 -9.96
CA VAL A 863 -17.61 17.50 -10.13
C VAL A 863 -18.30 16.15 -10.31
N GLU A 864 -17.90 15.40 -11.34
CA GLU A 864 -18.42 14.06 -11.62
C GLU A 864 -17.34 13.00 -11.40
N GLY A 865 -17.73 11.85 -10.86
CA GLY A 865 -16.86 10.67 -10.84
C GLY A 865 -16.77 10.05 -12.22
N VAL A 866 -15.58 9.60 -12.61
CA VAL A 866 -15.36 8.86 -13.84
C VAL A 866 -14.68 7.55 -13.53
N GLU A 867 -15.33 6.45 -13.90
CA GLU A 867 -14.72 5.13 -13.94
C GLU A 867 -13.89 5.01 -15.21
N LEU A 868 -12.63 4.62 -15.06
CA LEU A 868 -11.75 4.41 -16.19
C LEU A 868 -12.02 3.00 -16.74
N THR A 869 -12.69 2.90 -17.89
CA THR A 869 -13.08 1.63 -18.52
C THR A 869 -11.90 0.75 -18.96
N ASP A 870 -10.67 1.26 -18.81
CA ASP A 870 -9.42 0.53 -19.04
C ASP A 870 -8.91 -0.06 -17.71
N ALA A 871 -9.70 -0.93 -17.07
CA ALA A 871 -9.28 -1.72 -15.91
C ALA A 871 -8.24 -2.81 -16.26
N SER A 872 -7.69 -2.79 -17.46
CA SER A 872 -6.28 -3.08 -17.67
C SER A 872 -5.57 -1.72 -17.64
N HIS A 873 -4.86 -1.33 -16.57
CA HIS A 873 -3.97 -0.13 -16.46
C HIS A 873 -4.31 0.94 -15.42
N ALA A 874 -5.12 0.62 -14.40
CA ALA A 874 -4.92 1.23 -13.10
C ALA A 874 -3.59 0.74 -12.49
N SER A 875 -2.77 1.69 -12.04
CA SER A 875 -1.35 1.53 -11.67
C SER A 875 -1.07 0.46 -10.61
N ALA A 876 -0.71 -0.74 -11.07
CA ALA A 876 0.59 -1.33 -10.75
C ALA A 876 1.41 -1.27 -12.04
N SER A 877 2.25 -0.24 -12.19
CA SER A 877 3.22 -0.07 -13.29
C SER A 877 2.70 -0.45 -14.70
N LYS A 878 2.24 0.57 -15.42
CA LYS A 878 1.95 0.62 -16.87
C LYS A 878 0.78 -0.27 -17.39
N PRO A 879 0.06 0.20 -18.42
CA PRO A 879 0.20 -0.37 -19.73
C PRO A 879 0.50 -1.87 -19.90
N THR A 880 -0.41 -2.75 -20.26
CA THR A 880 -0.18 -3.91 -21.15
C THR A 880 -0.31 -3.38 -22.57
N GLU A 881 0.34 -2.24 -22.85
CA GLU A 881 1.37 -2.30 -23.87
C GLU A 881 2.32 -3.39 -23.39
N GLN A 882 2.50 -4.48 -24.16
CA GLN A 882 3.50 -5.52 -23.90
C GLN A 882 4.57 -5.02 -22.91
N LYS A 883 4.46 -5.38 -21.61
CA LYS A 883 5.45 -5.00 -20.60
C LYS A 883 6.77 -5.37 -21.24
N ASP A 884 7.65 -4.39 -21.50
CA ASP A 884 8.89 -4.64 -22.21
C ASP A 884 9.58 -5.82 -21.53
N SER A 885 9.56 -6.98 -22.19
CA SER A 885 10.00 -8.23 -21.59
C SER A 885 11.44 -8.03 -21.12
N ALA A 886 11.74 -8.39 -19.87
CA ALA A 886 13.09 -8.26 -19.36
C ALA A 886 14.07 -9.04 -20.24
N SER A 887 15.31 -8.58 -20.34
CA SER A 887 16.33 -9.29 -21.11
C SER A 887 16.60 -10.68 -20.53
N VAL A 888 16.85 -11.67 -21.39
CA VAL A 888 17.23 -13.01 -20.96
C VAL A 888 18.73 -13.07 -20.80
N VAL A 889 19.21 -13.40 -19.60
CA VAL A 889 20.63 -13.58 -19.31
C VAL A 889 20.97 -15.07 -19.36
N ILE A 890 21.96 -15.45 -20.15
CA ILE A 890 22.37 -16.83 -20.36
C ILE A 890 23.69 -17.10 -19.65
N ILE A 891 23.69 -18.08 -18.75
CA ILE A 891 24.86 -18.55 -17.99
C ILE A 891 25.15 -20.01 -18.27
N GLY A 892 26.33 -20.47 -17.86
CA GLY A 892 26.76 -21.86 -17.99
C GLY A 892 28.21 -22.00 -18.48
N MET A 893 28.67 -23.24 -18.54
CA MET A 893 30.07 -23.53 -18.85
C MET A 893 30.46 -23.19 -20.29
N ARG A 894 31.76 -22.96 -20.52
CA ARG A 894 32.28 -22.88 -21.89
C ARG A 894 32.05 -24.24 -22.57
N GLY A 895 31.66 -24.24 -23.85
CA GLY A 895 31.30 -25.47 -24.58
C GLY A 895 29.88 -26.00 -24.33
N SER A 896 29.10 -25.42 -23.40
CA SER A 896 27.71 -25.84 -23.16
C SER A 896 26.73 -25.43 -24.26
N GLY A 897 27.14 -24.52 -25.15
CA GLY A 897 26.33 -24.03 -26.28
C GLY A 897 25.63 -22.69 -26.05
N LYS A 898 26.03 -21.91 -25.05
CA LYS A 898 25.43 -20.59 -24.72
C LYS A 898 25.25 -19.66 -25.92
N THR A 899 26.32 -19.43 -26.69
CA THR A 899 26.26 -18.52 -27.85
C THR A 899 25.34 -19.06 -28.94
N HIS A 900 25.31 -20.39 -29.15
CA HIS A 900 24.43 -21.01 -30.13
C HIS A 900 22.95 -20.96 -29.71
N ILE A 901 22.63 -21.44 -28.50
CA ILE A 901 21.26 -21.40 -27.97
C ILE A 901 20.78 -19.96 -27.79
N GLY A 902 21.66 -19.05 -27.36
CA GLY A 902 21.37 -17.62 -27.25
C GLY A 902 21.06 -16.96 -28.59
N GLY A 903 21.80 -17.30 -29.64
CA GLY A 903 21.49 -16.83 -31.00
C GLY A 903 20.16 -17.36 -31.53
N LEU A 904 19.84 -18.63 -31.27
CA LEU A 904 18.54 -19.21 -31.62
C LEU A 904 17.40 -18.55 -30.82
N ALA A 905 17.58 -18.35 -29.52
CA ALA A 905 16.60 -17.68 -28.66
C ALA A 905 16.34 -16.24 -29.11
N ALA A 906 17.40 -15.48 -29.43
CA ALA A 906 17.29 -14.15 -30.01
C ALA A 906 16.50 -14.15 -31.33
N THR A 907 16.76 -15.14 -32.20
CA THR A 907 16.05 -15.28 -33.47
C THR A 907 14.56 -15.57 -33.26
N VAL A 908 14.21 -16.48 -32.34
CA VAL A 908 12.81 -16.82 -32.08
C VAL A 908 12.06 -15.66 -31.43
N LEU A 909 12.68 -14.99 -30.46
CA LEU A 909 12.07 -13.88 -29.73
C LEU A 909 12.01 -12.58 -30.53
N ASP A 910 12.68 -12.51 -31.69
CA ASP A 910 12.94 -11.30 -32.47
C ASP A 910 13.68 -10.23 -31.65
N TRP A 911 14.65 -10.65 -30.84
CA TRP A 911 15.42 -9.79 -29.93
C TRP A 911 16.90 -9.70 -30.34
N PRO A 912 17.60 -8.59 -30.07
CA PRO A 912 19.03 -8.52 -30.32
C PRO A 912 19.82 -9.44 -29.38
N PHE A 913 20.82 -10.12 -29.94
CA PHE A 913 21.78 -10.95 -29.21
C PHE A 913 23.05 -10.15 -28.87
N VAL A 914 23.52 -10.26 -27.64
CA VAL A 914 24.79 -9.65 -27.19
C VAL A 914 25.61 -10.70 -26.45
N ASP A 915 26.82 -10.98 -26.95
CA ASP A 915 27.79 -11.84 -26.26
C ASP A 915 28.76 -10.97 -25.44
N ALA A 916 28.86 -11.25 -24.15
CA ALA A 916 29.70 -10.48 -23.22
C ALA A 916 31.20 -10.58 -23.56
N ASP A 917 31.66 -11.70 -24.15
CA ASP A 917 33.06 -11.82 -24.57
C ASP A 917 33.35 -10.93 -25.78
N GLU A 918 32.41 -10.80 -26.73
CA GLU A 918 32.54 -9.86 -27.85
C GLU A 918 32.47 -8.40 -27.39
N TYR A 919 31.56 -8.12 -26.45
CA TYR A 919 31.46 -6.80 -25.82
C TYR A 919 32.75 -6.42 -25.08
N PHE A 920 33.38 -7.38 -24.39
CA PHE A 920 34.68 -7.22 -23.74
C PHE A 920 35.76 -6.79 -24.74
N VAL A 921 35.89 -7.50 -25.87
CA VAL A 921 36.90 -7.19 -26.89
C VAL A 921 36.68 -5.81 -27.50
N LYS A 922 35.42 -5.43 -27.75
CA LYS A 922 35.06 -4.11 -28.26
C LYS A 922 35.44 -2.98 -27.29
N LYS A 923 35.23 -3.20 -25.98
CA LYS A 923 35.50 -2.20 -24.93
C LYS A 923 36.99 -2.05 -24.61
N HIS A 924 37.70 -3.17 -24.50
CA HIS A 924 39.11 -3.18 -24.09
C HIS A 924 40.09 -3.17 -25.26
N THR A 925 39.62 -3.29 -26.50
CA THR A 925 40.43 -3.30 -27.74
C THR A 925 41.52 -4.39 -27.79
N GLN A 926 41.38 -5.44 -26.98
CA GLN A 926 42.27 -6.60 -26.92
C GLN A 926 41.48 -7.87 -26.58
N GLY A 927 41.99 -9.03 -26.98
CA GLY A 927 41.37 -10.32 -26.72
C GLY A 927 41.42 -10.73 -25.24
N VAL A 928 40.49 -11.58 -24.79
CA VAL A 928 40.49 -12.11 -23.40
C VAL A 928 41.82 -12.79 -23.05
N ARG A 929 42.43 -13.52 -23.99
CA ARG A 929 43.73 -14.19 -23.80
C ARG A 929 44.87 -13.20 -23.57
N GLU A 930 44.91 -12.13 -24.34
CA GLU A 930 45.93 -11.07 -24.26
C GLU A 930 45.77 -10.29 -22.95
N PHE A 931 44.53 -9.91 -22.62
CA PHE A 931 44.20 -9.21 -21.39
C PHE A 931 44.61 -10.02 -20.13
N VAL A 932 44.31 -11.31 -20.10
CA VAL A 932 44.68 -12.18 -18.97
C VAL A 932 46.19 -12.36 -18.88
N HIS A 933 46.89 -12.43 -20.02
CA HIS A 933 48.36 -12.51 -20.03
C HIS A 933 49.01 -11.23 -19.49
N GLU A 934 48.45 -10.06 -19.80
CA GLU A 934 48.99 -8.75 -19.37
C GLU A 934 48.61 -8.38 -17.94
N HIS A 935 47.36 -8.62 -17.52
CA HIS A 935 46.79 -8.11 -16.27
C HIS A 935 46.40 -9.20 -15.26
N GLY A 936 46.43 -10.47 -15.66
CA GLY A 936 46.08 -11.61 -14.81
C GLY A 936 44.58 -11.88 -14.66
N TRP A 937 44.25 -13.06 -14.14
CA TRP A 937 42.87 -13.51 -13.92
C TRP A 937 42.05 -12.64 -12.95
N PRO A 938 42.60 -12.11 -11.83
CA PRO A 938 41.83 -11.26 -10.92
C PRO A 938 41.32 -9.98 -11.60
N ALA A 939 42.16 -9.33 -12.42
CA ALA A 939 41.77 -8.12 -13.15
C ALA A 939 40.68 -8.42 -14.20
N PHE A 940 40.80 -9.55 -14.90
CA PHE A 940 39.77 -9.99 -15.85
C PHE A 940 38.41 -10.23 -15.17
N ARG A 941 38.39 -10.85 -13.99
CA ARG A 941 37.15 -11.10 -13.23
C ARG A 941 36.45 -9.82 -12.77
N THR A 942 37.23 -8.80 -12.36
CA THR A 942 36.67 -7.47 -12.06
C THR A 942 36.05 -6.85 -13.31
N ALA A 943 36.76 -6.87 -14.44
CA ALA A 943 36.25 -6.34 -15.71
C ALA A 943 35.00 -7.10 -16.22
N GLU A 944 34.94 -8.42 -16.05
CA GLU A 944 33.77 -9.25 -16.38
C GLU A 944 32.54 -8.85 -15.55
N THR A 945 32.74 -8.52 -14.27
CA THR A 945 31.68 -8.02 -13.37
C THR A 945 31.20 -6.62 -13.76
N ASP A 946 32.11 -5.72 -14.12
CA ASP A 946 31.78 -4.37 -14.58
C ASP A 946 30.98 -4.39 -15.88
N ILE A 947 31.35 -5.29 -16.82
CA ILE A 947 30.59 -5.50 -18.06
C ILE A 947 29.21 -6.06 -17.77
N LEU A 948 29.07 -7.02 -16.87
CA LEU A 948 27.74 -7.52 -16.48
C LEU A 948 26.84 -6.39 -15.98
N LYS A 949 27.37 -5.53 -15.09
CA LYS A 949 26.64 -4.37 -14.57
C LYS A 949 26.21 -3.43 -15.71
N GLU A 950 27.13 -3.09 -16.60
CA GLU A 950 26.85 -2.22 -17.76
C GLU A 950 25.83 -2.83 -18.73
N LEU A 951 25.92 -4.13 -19.01
CA LEU A 951 24.98 -4.82 -19.90
C LEU A 951 23.56 -4.80 -19.32
N LEU A 952 23.41 -5.01 -18.01
CA LEU A 952 22.10 -4.96 -17.34
C LEU A 952 21.53 -3.53 -17.29
N GLU A 953 22.38 -2.51 -17.16
CA GLU A 953 21.97 -1.10 -17.18
C GLU A 953 21.62 -0.61 -18.60
N THR A 954 22.39 -1.05 -19.60
CA THR A 954 22.26 -0.60 -21.00
C THR A 954 21.16 -1.34 -21.75
N TYR A 955 21.01 -2.64 -21.49
CA TYR A 955 20.06 -3.51 -22.17
C TYR A 955 19.09 -4.18 -21.18
N PRO A 956 18.28 -3.40 -20.43
CA PRO A 956 17.42 -3.93 -19.38
C PRO A 956 16.21 -4.73 -19.90
N THR A 957 15.86 -4.56 -21.18
CA THR A 957 14.67 -5.19 -21.79
C THR A 957 14.93 -5.67 -23.21
N LYS A 958 14.24 -6.74 -23.63
CA LYS A 958 14.17 -7.28 -24.99
C LYS A 958 15.53 -7.60 -25.63
N HIS A 959 16.49 -8.08 -24.84
CA HIS A 959 17.78 -8.58 -25.36
C HIS A 959 18.05 -10.00 -24.84
N VAL A 960 18.89 -10.75 -25.57
CA VAL A 960 19.46 -12.01 -25.09
C VAL A 960 20.95 -11.81 -24.84
N LEU A 961 21.37 -11.92 -23.59
CA LEU A 961 22.72 -11.62 -23.12
C LEU A 961 23.46 -12.92 -22.77
N SER A 962 24.48 -13.31 -23.53
CA SER A 962 25.31 -14.47 -23.24
C SER A 962 26.53 -14.07 -22.42
N LEU A 963 26.69 -14.64 -21.22
CA LEU A 963 27.79 -14.28 -20.31
C LEU A 963 28.99 -15.22 -20.43
N GLY A 964 30.15 -14.74 -19.98
CA GLY A 964 31.37 -15.53 -19.89
C GLY A 964 31.20 -16.73 -18.94
N GLY A 965 31.82 -17.86 -19.29
CA GLY A 965 31.63 -19.11 -18.52
C GLY A 965 32.19 -19.10 -17.11
N GLY A 966 32.95 -18.06 -16.72
CA GLY A 966 33.52 -17.90 -15.39
C GLY A 966 32.87 -16.81 -14.55
N ILE A 967 31.82 -16.14 -15.04
CA ILE A 967 31.14 -15.04 -14.35
C ILE A 967 30.71 -15.40 -12.92
N VAL A 968 30.29 -16.65 -12.71
CA VAL A 968 29.81 -17.14 -11.40
C VAL A 968 30.92 -17.31 -10.35
N GLU A 969 32.20 -17.24 -10.72
CA GLU A 969 33.29 -17.35 -9.74
C GLU A 969 33.40 -16.10 -8.84
N THR A 970 32.90 -14.96 -9.29
CA THR A 970 32.97 -13.70 -8.56
C THR A 970 31.69 -13.47 -7.75
N ALA A 971 31.83 -13.31 -6.42
CA ALA A 971 30.69 -13.12 -5.52
C ALA A 971 29.82 -11.92 -5.91
N ALA A 972 30.43 -10.78 -6.25
CA ALA A 972 29.71 -9.58 -6.69
C ALA A 972 28.88 -9.81 -7.97
N ALA A 973 29.40 -10.60 -8.92
CA ALA A 973 28.66 -10.95 -10.13
C ALA A 973 27.49 -11.90 -9.83
N ARG A 974 27.65 -12.85 -8.90
CA ARG A 974 26.54 -13.68 -8.42
C ARG A 974 25.46 -12.85 -7.75
N ASP A 975 25.82 -11.86 -6.94
CA ASP A 975 24.85 -10.97 -6.31
C ASP A 975 24.09 -10.13 -7.34
N LEU A 976 24.75 -9.65 -8.41
CA LEU A 976 24.08 -8.99 -9.54
C LEU A 976 23.07 -9.91 -10.24
N LEU A 977 23.46 -11.16 -10.54
CA LEU A 977 22.57 -12.14 -11.17
C LEU A 977 21.37 -12.51 -10.27
N LYS A 978 21.60 -12.73 -8.97
CA LYS A 978 20.53 -13.00 -8.00
C LYS A 978 19.60 -11.82 -7.83
N ASN A 979 20.13 -10.60 -7.76
CA ASN A 979 19.32 -9.39 -7.68
C ASN A 979 18.47 -9.21 -8.94
N TYR A 980 19.03 -9.48 -10.11
CA TYR A 980 18.28 -9.48 -11.37
C TYR A 980 17.19 -10.56 -11.36
N ALA A 981 17.52 -11.79 -11.01
CA ALA A 981 16.60 -12.93 -10.88
C ALA A 981 15.48 -12.68 -9.84
N ALA A 982 15.76 -11.95 -8.77
CA ALA A 982 14.77 -11.59 -7.74
C ALA A 982 13.82 -10.46 -8.16
N THR A 983 14.08 -9.77 -9.28
CA THR A 983 13.10 -8.84 -9.84
C THR A 983 11.90 -9.59 -10.38
N GLN A 984 10.72 -8.96 -10.38
CA GLN A 984 9.45 -9.60 -10.76
C GLN A 984 9.47 -10.28 -12.14
N ASN A 985 10.37 -9.86 -13.05
CA ASN A 985 10.47 -10.37 -14.41
C ASN A 985 11.89 -10.82 -14.80
N GLY A 986 12.85 -10.91 -13.87
CA GLY A 986 14.23 -11.22 -14.22
C GLY A 986 14.39 -12.67 -14.70
N ILE A 987 15.03 -12.85 -15.87
CA ILE A 987 15.23 -14.19 -16.46
C ILE A 987 16.72 -14.47 -16.58
N VAL A 988 17.19 -15.46 -15.82
CA VAL A 988 18.53 -16.03 -15.92
C VAL A 988 18.42 -17.51 -16.27
N VAL A 989 18.89 -17.90 -17.46
CA VAL A 989 18.83 -19.26 -17.99
C VAL A 989 20.20 -19.92 -17.91
N TYR A 990 20.28 -21.04 -17.20
CA TYR A 990 21.46 -21.90 -17.18
C TYR A 990 21.39 -22.92 -18.31
N ILE A 991 22.35 -22.88 -19.23
CA ILE A 991 22.50 -23.86 -20.32
C ILE A 991 23.31 -25.06 -19.83
N VAL A 992 22.62 -26.18 -19.66
CA VAL A 992 23.17 -27.43 -19.16
C VAL A 992 23.54 -28.35 -20.32
N ARG A 993 24.74 -28.91 -20.28
CA ARG A 993 25.21 -29.94 -21.23
C ARG A 993 26.01 -31.00 -20.48
N GLN A 994 25.95 -32.25 -20.93
CA GLN A 994 26.70 -33.34 -20.31
C GLN A 994 28.20 -33.03 -20.26
N ILE A 995 28.82 -33.27 -19.10
CA ILE A 995 30.20 -32.84 -18.84
C ILE A 995 31.21 -33.52 -19.76
N ASP A 996 31.02 -34.80 -20.09
CA ASP A 996 31.91 -35.55 -20.98
C ASP A 996 31.95 -34.92 -22.39
N GLU A 997 30.82 -34.42 -22.89
CA GLU A 997 30.75 -33.71 -24.17
C GLU A 997 31.44 -32.35 -24.10
N VAL A 998 31.30 -31.65 -22.96
CA VAL A 998 31.98 -30.36 -22.73
C VAL A 998 33.50 -30.55 -22.69
N VAL A 999 33.98 -31.61 -22.03
CA VAL A 999 35.40 -31.99 -21.98
C VAL A 999 35.92 -32.32 -23.39
N GLN A 1000 35.18 -33.13 -24.16
CA GLN A 1000 35.56 -33.50 -25.53
C GLN A 1000 35.63 -32.27 -26.45
N TYR A 1001 34.66 -31.36 -26.35
CA TYR A 1001 34.62 -30.13 -27.14
C TYR A 1001 35.79 -29.19 -26.80
N LEU A 1002 36.06 -28.98 -25.50
CA LEU A 1002 37.14 -28.10 -25.04
C LEU A 1002 38.54 -28.66 -25.33
N GLY A 1003 38.68 -29.99 -25.44
CA GLY A 1003 39.92 -30.64 -25.85
C GLY A 1003 40.31 -30.36 -27.32
N ALA A 1004 39.36 -29.92 -28.16
CA ALA A 1004 39.58 -29.62 -29.58
C ALA A 1004 39.76 -28.10 -29.87
N GLU A 1005 39.61 -27.22 -28.88
CA GLU A 1005 39.56 -25.75 -29.07
C GLU A 1005 40.88 -25.07 -28.63
N THR A 1006 41.65 -24.50 -29.57
CA THR A 1006 43.02 -23.97 -29.33
C THR A 1006 43.12 -22.46 -29.04
N ASP A 1007 42.04 -21.70 -29.21
CA ASP A 1007 42.10 -20.23 -29.31
C ASP A 1007 42.04 -19.47 -27.97
N ARG A 1008 41.71 -20.15 -26.88
CA ARG A 1008 41.57 -19.54 -25.54
C ARG A 1008 42.49 -20.22 -24.50
N PRO A 1009 42.85 -19.54 -23.40
CA PRO A 1009 43.76 -20.08 -22.38
C PRO A 1009 43.28 -21.42 -21.84
N ALA A 1010 44.21 -22.36 -21.64
CA ALA A 1010 43.93 -23.62 -20.95
C ALA A 1010 43.48 -23.35 -19.51
N TYR A 1011 42.54 -24.15 -19.01
CA TYR A 1011 42.23 -24.16 -17.59
C TYR A 1011 43.48 -24.61 -16.82
N GLY A 1012 43.82 -23.92 -15.72
CA GLY A 1012 44.92 -24.32 -14.83
C GLY A 1012 44.61 -25.58 -13.99
N GLU A 1013 43.38 -26.08 -14.07
CA GLU A 1013 42.80 -27.23 -13.37
C GLU A 1013 41.99 -28.08 -14.38
N SER A 1014 41.61 -29.31 -14.04
CA SER A 1014 40.79 -30.13 -14.95
C SER A 1014 39.40 -29.51 -15.17
N VAL A 1015 38.83 -29.67 -16.37
CA VAL A 1015 37.49 -29.13 -16.71
C VAL A 1015 36.41 -29.69 -15.77
N SER A 1016 36.55 -30.95 -15.36
CA SER A 1016 35.64 -31.61 -14.41
C SER A 1016 35.68 -30.99 -13.02
N ASP A 1017 36.87 -30.62 -12.51
CA ASP A 1017 36.99 -29.95 -11.20
C ASP A 1017 36.41 -28.53 -11.24
N VAL A 1018 36.65 -27.81 -12.34
CA VAL A 1018 36.07 -26.46 -12.55
C VAL A 1018 34.54 -26.55 -12.64
N PHE A 1019 34.00 -27.57 -13.33
CA PHE A 1019 32.57 -27.82 -13.40
C PHE A 1019 31.98 -28.09 -12.01
N GLY A 1020 32.56 -29.04 -11.27
CA GLY A 1020 32.08 -29.41 -9.93
C GLY A 1020 32.09 -28.23 -8.95
N ARG A 1021 33.06 -27.32 -9.08
CA ARG A 1021 33.11 -26.08 -8.29
C ARG A 1021 32.05 -25.05 -8.71
N ARG A 1022 31.79 -24.88 -10.01
CA ARG A 1022 30.90 -23.83 -10.53
C ARG A 1022 29.43 -24.23 -10.60
N GLN A 1023 29.12 -25.52 -10.70
CA GLN A 1023 27.75 -26.00 -10.83
C GLN A 1023 26.81 -25.46 -9.74
N PRO A 1024 27.15 -25.54 -8.43
CA PRO A 1024 26.27 -25.01 -7.38
C PRO A 1024 26.02 -23.50 -7.53
N TRP A 1025 26.98 -22.75 -8.09
CA TRP A 1025 26.82 -21.31 -8.32
C TRP A 1025 25.98 -20.99 -9.55
N PHE A 1026 26.01 -21.81 -10.60
CA PHE A 1026 25.07 -21.67 -11.71
C PHE A 1026 23.64 -21.93 -11.23
N GLU A 1027 23.43 -22.98 -10.44
CA GLU A 1027 22.15 -23.32 -9.82
C GLU A 1027 21.65 -22.19 -8.89
N GLU A 1028 22.54 -21.63 -8.05
CA GLU A 1028 22.22 -20.50 -7.16
C GLU A 1028 21.79 -19.23 -7.92
N CYS A 1029 22.36 -18.98 -9.10
CA CYS A 1029 22.15 -17.73 -9.86
C CYS A 1029 21.04 -17.83 -10.91
N CYS A 1030 20.58 -19.03 -11.26
CA CYS A 1030 19.61 -19.21 -12.33
C CYS A 1030 18.17 -19.13 -11.83
N THR A 1031 17.28 -18.77 -12.74
CA THR A 1031 15.82 -18.86 -12.57
C THR A 1031 15.23 -20.05 -13.32
N HIS A 1032 15.91 -20.46 -14.40
CA HIS A 1032 15.48 -21.52 -15.29
C HIS A 1032 16.68 -22.30 -15.81
N GLU A 1033 16.48 -23.58 -16.11
CA GLU A 1033 17.47 -24.45 -16.73
C GLU A 1033 17.01 -24.87 -18.13
N PHE A 1034 17.94 -24.89 -19.08
CA PHE A 1034 17.70 -25.41 -20.42
C PHE A 1034 18.76 -26.47 -20.75
N ILE A 1035 18.31 -27.70 -20.98
CA ILE A 1035 19.20 -28.82 -21.31
C ILE A 1035 19.45 -28.83 -22.81
N ASN A 1036 20.72 -28.68 -23.20
CA ASN A 1036 21.14 -28.68 -24.59
C ASN A 1036 21.56 -30.09 -25.04
N HIS A 1037 20.75 -30.71 -25.91
CA HIS A 1037 20.94 -32.07 -26.43
C HIS A 1037 21.64 -32.14 -27.80
N THR A 1038 22.21 -31.05 -28.33
CA THR A 1038 22.81 -31.01 -29.68
C THR A 1038 24.00 -31.95 -29.92
N GLY A 1039 24.56 -32.59 -28.89
CA GLY A 1039 25.73 -33.46 -29.00
C GLY A 1039 25.48 -34.92 -29.40
N VAL A 1040 24.24 -35.43 -29.31
CA VAL A 1040 23.94 -36.86 -29.47
C VAL A 1040 23.88 -37.30 -30.95
N ALA A 1041 23.99 -36.37 -31.91
CA ALA A 1041 23.75 -36.65 -33.33
C ALA A 1041 24.95 -37.23 -34.14
N TYR A 1042 26.15 -37.43 -33.55
CA TYR A 1042 27.35 -37.74 -34.35
C TYR A 1042 28.19 -38.97 -33.94
N THR A 1043 27.78 -39.76 -32.94
CA THR A 1043 28.62 -40.88 -32.46
C THR A 1043 27.84 -42.17 -32.28
N THR A 1044 27.46 -42.84 -33.37
CA THR A 1044 27.28 -44.30 -33.39
C THR A 1044 27.49 -44.86 -34.81
N ALA A 1045 28.74 -45.21 -35.13
CA ALA A 1045 29.04 -46.20 -36.16
C ALA A 1045 30.12 -47.14 -35.57
N PRO A 1046 29.83 -48.44 -35.37
CA PRO A 1046 30.85 -49.41 -34.98
C PRO A 1046 31.76 -49.72 -36.19
N LEU A 1047 33.06 -49.81 -35.93
CA LEU A 1047 34.03 -50.41 -36.86
C LEU A 1047 33.93 -51.93 -36.71
N ASP A 1048 33.53 -52.63 -37.77
CA ASP A 1048 33.65 -54.09 -37.86
C ASP A 1048 34.92 -54.47 -38.63
N GLU A 1049 35.67 -55.42 -38.05
CA GLU A 1049 36.79 -56.12 -38.65
C GLU A 1049 36.31 -57.15 -39.70
N GLU A 1050 37.15 -57.38 -40.71
CA GLU A 1050 37.09 -58.44 -41.75
C GLU A 1050 36.19 -58.25 -42.99
N GLY A 1051 36.82 -57.75 -44.06
CA GLY A 1051 36.96 -58.44 -45.36
C GLY A 1051 35.75 -59.05 -46.11
N VAL A 1052 35.51 -58.50 -47.32
CA VAL A 1052 35.11 -59.18 -48.58
C VAL A 1052 33.61 -59.19 -49.00
N SER A 1053 33.38 -58.51 -50.13
CA SER A 1053 32.36 -58.55 -51.21
C SER A 1053 30.96 -59.17 -51.05
N ALA A 1054 29.96 -58.36 -51.46
CA ALA A 1054 28.54 -58.56 -51.86
C ALA A 1054 28.19 -59.83 -52.69
N PRO A 1055 26.91 -60.18 -53.05
CA PRO A 1055 25.64 -59.39 -53.02
C PRO A 1055 24.28 -60.13 -52.71
N SER A 1056 23.26 -59.31 -52.40
CA SER A 1056 21.81 -59.42 -52.75
C SER A 1056 20.86 -60.53 -52.22
N ARG A 1057 19.65 -60.06 -51.82
CA ARG A 1057 18.37 -60.73 -51.44
C ARG A 1057 18.28 -61.16 -49.96
N GLY A 1058 17.29 -60.78 -49.15
CA GLY A 1058 16.07 -60.00 -49.29
C GLY A 1058 15.18 -60.27 -48.05
N LEU A 1059 14.47 -59.23 -47.58
CA LEU A 1059 13.37 -59.23 -46.60
C LEU A 1059 13.66 -59.51 -45.10
N GLU A 1060 13.14 -58.55 -44.31
CA GLU A 1060 12.67 -58.58 -42.91
C GLU A 1060 13.67 -58.46 -41.74
N HIS A 1061 13.27 -57.58 -40.79
CA HIS A 1061 13.76 -57.29 -39.43
C HIS A 1061 14.87 -56.25 -39.17
N GLU A 1062 14.40 -55.11 -38.63
CA GLU A 1062 14.86 -54.39 -37.41
C GLU A 1062 16.18 -53.56 -37.35
N VAL A 1063 15.94 -52.24 -37.15
CA VAL A 1063 16.64 -51.24 -36.30
C VAL A 1063 17.94 -50.61 -36.85
N PRO A 1064 18.01 -49.26 -37.00
CA PRO A 1064 18.43 -48.38 -35.89
C PRO A 1064 17.55 -47.14 -35.67
N PHE A 1065 17.53 -46.70 -34.40
CA PHE A 1065 16.95 -45.48 -33.85
C PHE A 1065 16.84 -44.30 -34.84
N ALA A 1066 15.67 -44.16 -35.45
CA ALA A 1066 15.20 -42.88 -35.96
C ALA A 1066 14.43 -42.20 -34.81
N THR A 1067 15.02 -41.18 -34.21
CA THR A 1067 14.20 -40.15 -33.55
C THR A 1067 13.19 -39.62 -34.57
N SER A 1068 11.93 -39.54 -34.17
CA SER A 1068 10.85 -39.01 -35.01
C SER A 1068 11.23 -37.63 -35.60
N PRO A 1069 10.94 -37.31 -36.88
CA PRO A 1069 11.50 -36.15 -37.59
C PRO A 1069 10.78 -34.80 -37.33
N VAL A 1070 10.13 -34.59 -36.18
CA VAL A 1070 9.07 -33.55 -36.09
C VAL A 1070 9.40 -32.33 -35.20
N HIS A 1071 10.42 -32.34 -34.34
CA HIS A 1071 10.79 -31.14 -33.58
C HIS A 1071 12.28 -30.80 -33.71
N SER A 1072 12.55 -29.68 -34.36
CA SER A 1072 13.89 -29.11 -34.48
C SER A 1072 14.35 -28.52 -33.15
N VAL A 1073 15.66 -28.38 -32.94
CA VAL A 1073 16.23 -27.66 -31.77
C VAL A 1073 15.62 -26.24 -31.67
N LEU A 1074 15.27 -25.64 -32.80
CA LEU A 1074 14.62 -24.34 -32.88
C LEU A 1074 13.21 -24.37 -32.24
N ASP A 1075 12.42 -25.44 -32.43
CA ASP A 1075 11.08 -25.56 -31.86
C ASP A 1075 11.11 -25.70 -30.34
N GLU A 1076 12.10 -26.43 -29.82
CA GLU A 1076 12.29 -26.59 -28.37
C GLU A 1076 12.78 -25.28 -27.73
N VAL A 1077 13.71 -24.58 -28.39
CA VAL A 1077 14.13 -23.23 -27.99
C VAL A 1077 12.94 -22.27 -28.04
N ALA A 1078 12.09 -22.33 -29.06
CA ALA A 1078 10.90 -21.50 -29.16
C ALA A 1078 9.92 -21.77 -28.01
N ARG A 1079 9.56 -23.04 -27.82
CA ARG A 1079 8.64 -23.49 -26.75
C ARG A 1079 9.10 -23.05 -25.36
N PHE A 1080 10.40 -23.07 -25.11
CA PHE A 1080 10.96 -22.66 -23.81
C PHE A 1080 11.08 -21.14 -23.68
N PHE A 1081 11.75 -20.47 -24.62
CA PHE A 1081 12.06 -19.05 -24.51
C PHE A 1081 10.82 -18.17 -24.71
N GLU A 1082 9.89 -18.49 -25.62
CA GLU A 1082 8.63 -17.76 -25.75
C GLU A 1082 7.74 -17.91 -24.50
N HIS A 1083 7.83 -19.06 -23.82
CA HIS A 1083 7.08 -19.32 -22.59
C HIS A 1083 7.62 -18.50 -21.41
N ILE A 1084 8.92 -18.56 -21.12
CA ILE A 1084 9.52 -17.87 -19.97
C ILE A 1084 9.51 -16.34 -20.14
N THR A 1085 9.50 -15.84 -21.38
CA THR A 1085 9.39 -14.39 -21.68
C THR A 1085 7.93 -13.91 -21.74
N GLY A 1086 6.97 -14.83 -21.70
CA GLY A 1086 5.55 -14.55 -21.79
C GLY A 1086 5.05 -14.15 -23.19
N GLN A 1087 5.89 -14.22 -24.24
CA GLN A 1087 5.46 -13.96 -25.62
C GLN A 1087 4.40 -14.96 -26.08
N ARG A 1088 4.62 -16.25 -25.75
CA ARG A 1088 3.69 -17.34 -26.02
C ARG A 1088 3.66 -18.32 -24.84
N PRO A 1089 2.83 -18.06 -23.82
CA PRO A 1089 2.66 -18.99 -22.72
C PRO A 1089 2.20 -20.35 -23.23
N ASN A 1090 2.67 -21.45 -22.61
CA ASN A 1090 2.24 -22.82 -22.90
C ASN A 1090 0.82 -23.10 -22.38
N LEU A 1091 -0.15 -22.28 -22.80
CA LEU A 1091 -1.58 -22.42 -22.49
C LEU A 1091 -2.30 -23.05 -23.67
N SER A 1092 -3.19 -24.00 -23.39
CA SER A 1092 -4.02 -24.59 -24.44
C SER A 1092 -5.05 -23.60 -24.99
N SER A 1093 -5.21 -23.63 -26.32
CA SER A 1093 -6.27 -22.91 -27.04
C SER A 1093 -7.70 -23.34 -26.65
N ASN A 1094 -7.88 -24.52 -26.08
CA ASN A 1094 -9.19 -24.98 -25.60
C ASN A 1094 -9.60 -24.28 -24.30
N LEU A 1095 -8.63 -23.89 -23.45
CA LEU A 1095 -8.90 -23.15 -22.21
C LEU A 1095 -9.41 -21.73 -22.49
N THR A 1096 -8.89 -21.08 -23.55
CA THR A 1096 -9.30 -19.71 -23.91
C THR A 1096 -10.66 -19.65 -24.62
N THR A 1097 -11.10 -20.76 -25.23
CA THR A 1097 -12.37 -20.86 -25.98
C THR A 1097 -13.51 -21.49 -25.18
N GLY A 1098 -13.26 -21.90 -23.93
CA GLY A 1098 -14.25 -22.59 -23.08
C GLY A 1098 -14.61 -24.00 -23.57
N GLN A 1099 -13.78 -24.58 -24.44
CA GLN A 1099 -13.92 -25.96 -24.90
C GLN A 1099 -13.41 -26.93 -23.84
N ARG A 1100 -13.79 -28.21 -23.96
CA ARG A 1100 -13.26 -29.25 -23.07
C ARG A 1100 -11.76 -29.40 -23.31
N SER A 1101 -10.98 -29.28 -22.26
CA SER A 1101 -9.54 -29.54 -22.27
C SER A 1101 -9.21 -30.81 -21.49
N TYR A 1102 -8.17 -31.52 -21.91
CA TYR A 1102 -7.68 -32.75 -21.29
C TYR A 1102 -6.17 -32.68 -21.07
N PHE A 1103 -5.67 -33.26 -19.99
CA PHE A 1103 -4.25 -33.54 -19.84
C PHE A 1103 -4.05 -35.02 -19.55
N LEU A 1104 -2.96 -35.61 -20.03
CA LEU A 1104 -2.64 -37.02 -19.85
C LEU A 1104 -1.55 -37.17 -18.80
N SER A 1105 -1.88 -37.86 -17.71
CA SER A 1105 -0.95 -38.22 -16.64
C SER A 1105 -0.08 -39.41 -17.06
N LEU A 1106 1.20 -39.17 -17.30
CA LEU A 1106 2.17 -40.23 -17.54
C LEU A 1106 2.50 -40.94 -16.24
N THR A 1107 2.23 -42.24 -16.17
CA THR A 1107 2.50 -43.09 -15.00
C THR A 1107 3.72 -43.97 -15.17
N TYR A 1108 4.60 -43.63 -16.12
CA TYR A 1108 5.80 -44.39 -16.40
C TYR A 1108 6.84 -44.19 -15.28
N PRO A 1109 7.47 -45.27 -14.78
CA PRO A 1109 8.57 -45.14 -13.82
C PRO A 1109 9.87 -44.65 -14.48
N ASP A 1110 9.96 -44.76 -15.81
CA ASP A 1110 10.97 -44.16 -16.67
C ASP A 1110 10.25 -43.74 -17.95
N VAL A 1111 10.34 -42.47 -18.34
CA VAL A 1111 9.63 -41.90 -19.50
C VAL A 1111 10.26 -42.26 -20.84
N THR A 1112 11.49 -42.76 -20.85
CA THR A 1112 12.22 -43.09 -22.09
C THR A 1112 11.43 -44.02 -23.03
N PRO A 1113 10.77 -45.09 -22.55
CA PRO A 1113 9.89 -45.94 -23.36
C PRO A 1113 8.64 -45.25 -23.92
N ALA A 1114 8.20 -44.14 -23.31
CA ALA A 1114 7.05 -43.36 -23.76
C ALA A 1114 7.43 -42.39 -24.90
N LEU A 1115 8.71 -41.97 -24.99
CA LEU A 1115 9.18 -41.03 -26.02
C LEU A 1115 8.88 -41.51 -27.45
N ARG A 1116 9.01 -42.82 -27.72
CA ARG A 1116 8.69 -43.43 -29.02
C ARG A 1116 7.20 -43.41 -29.38
N HIS A 1117 6.31 -43.18 -28.42
CA HIS A 1117 4.87 -43.12 -28.60
C HIS A 1117 4.32 -41.72 -28.28
N ILE A 1118 5.18 -40.71 -28.09
CA ILE A 1118 4.76 -39.42 -27.54
C ILE A 1118 3.72 -38.75 -28.44
N ASP A 1119 3.88 -38.85 -29.76
CA ASP A 1119 2.94 -38.31 -30.76
C ASP A 1119 1.56 -38.97 -30.68
N GLU A 1120 1.49 -40.26 -30.35
CA GLU A 1120 0.23 -40.98 -30.15
C GLU A 1120 -0.42 -40.61 -28.81
N LEU A 1121 0.40 -40.45 -27.76
CA LEU A 1121 -0.04 -40.11 -26.41
C LEU A 1121 -0.61 -38.69 -26.30
N VAL A 1122 -0.17 -37.76 -27.16
CA VAL A 1122 -0.66 -36.37 -27.16
C VAL A 1122 -1.93 -36.16 -28.01
N LEU A 1123 -2.40 -37.18 -28.74
CA LEU A 1123 -3.60 -37.04 -29.58
C LEU A 1123 -4.86 -36.75 -28.75
N GLY A 1124 -5.46 -35.58 -28.98
CA GLY A 1124 -6.67 -35.13 -28.28
C GLY A 1124 -6.42 -34.66 -26.84
N VAL A 1125 -5.15 -34.45 -26.48
CA VAL A 1125 -4.71 -34.02 -25.16
C VAL A 1125 -4.02 -32.66 -25.28
N ASP A 1126 -4.36 -31.74 -24.39
CA ASP A 1126 -3.86 -30.36 -24.36
C ASP A 1126 -2.53 -30.20 -23.59
N ALA A 1127 -2.24 -31.12 -22.69
CA ALA A 1127 -1.00 -31.14 -21.91
C ALA A 1127 -0.62 -32.55 -21.46
N LEU A 1128 0.68 -32.79 -21.24
CA LEU A 1128 1.17 -34.00 -20.59
C LEU A 1128 1.54 -33.67 -19.14
N GLU A 1129 1.00 -34.42 -18.19
CA GLU A 1129 1.43 -34.36 -16.80
C GLU A 1129 2.50 -35.43 -16.58
N LEU A 1130 3.72 -35.01 -16.32
CA LEU A 1130 4.78 -35.89 -15.84
C LEU A 1130 4.64 -36.06 -14.32
N ARG A 1131 4.17 -37.24 -13.88
CA ARG A 1131 4.04 -37.57 -12.46
C ARG A 1131 5.38 -37.95 -11.85
N VAL A 1132 6.11 -36.93 -11.40
CA VAL A 1132 7.46 -37.08 -10.83
C VAL A 1132 7.47 -38.05 -9.64
N ASP A 1133 6.40 -38.11 -8.85
CA ASP A 1133 6.24 -39.07 -7.74
C ASP A 1133 6.25 -40.55 -8.17
N LEU A 1134 6.02 -40.82 -9.46
CA LEU A 1134 6.01 -42.17 -10.03
C LEU A 1134 7.35 -42.54 -10.70
N LEU A 1135 8.26 -41.59 -10.91
CA LEU A 1135 9.57 -41.82 -11.53
C LEU A 1135 10.51 -42.59 -10.58
N LYS A 1136 11.38 -43.42 -11.15
CA LYS A 1136 12.48 -44.07 -10.40
C LYS A 1136 13.47 -43.01 -9.93
N SER A 1137 13.84 -43.06 -8.65
CA SER A 1137 14.98 -42.28 -8.13
C SER A 1137 16.31 -42.77 -8.77
N PRO A 1138 17.32 -41.88 -8.95
CA PRO A 1138 18.63 -42.23 -9.49
C PRO A 1138 19.41 -43.32 -8.72
N GLY A 1139 18.93 -43.74 -7.54
CA GLY A 1139 19.57 -44.73 -6.66
C GLY A 1139 19.00 -46.16 -6.69
N GLY A 1140 18.00 -46.46 -7.53
CA GLY A 1140 17.38 -47.79 -7.57
C GLY A 1140 16.43 -48.08 -6.39
N TYR A 1141 15.49 -49.01 -6.59
CA TYR A 1141 14.51 -49.39 -5.57
C TYR A 1141 15.17 -50.13 -4.42
N ASP A 1142 15.07 -49.57 -3.22
CA ASP A 1142 14.80 -50.39 -2.05
C ASP A 1142 13.46 -49.92 -1.47
N VAL A 1143 12.50 -50.85 -1.41
CA VAL A 1143 11.10 -50.72 -0.96
C VAL A 1143 10.09 -50.33 -2.05
N ALA A 1144 9.37 -51.35 -2.53
CA ALA A 1144 8.09 -51.18 -3.21
C ALA A 1144 7.08 -50.53 -2.23
N GLY A 1145 6.75 -49.26 -2.47
CA GLY A 1145 5.53 -48.64 -1.94
C GLY A 1145 4.29 -49.32 -2.52
N PRO A 1146 3.13 -49.28 -1.82
CA PRO A 1146 2.02 -50.17 -2.09
C PRO A 1146 1.45 -49.92 -3.49
N VAL A 1147 1.50 -50.98 -4.31
CA VAL A 1147 0.73 -51.07 -5.55
C VAL A 1147 -0.74 -50.90 -5.19
N VAL A 1148 -1.33 -49.76 -5.57
CA VAL A 1148 -2.79 -49.60 -5.57
C VAL A 1148 -3.30 -50.46 -6.72
N VAL A 1149 -3.70 -51.69 -6.40
CA VAL A 1149 -4.42 -52.56 -7.32
C VAL A 1149 -5.73 -51.87 -7.69
N SER A 1150 -5.96 -51.65 -8.98
CA SER A 1150 -7.23 -51.09 -9.46
C SER A 1150 -8.37 -52.03 -9.03
N ARG A 1151 -9.31 -51.53 -8.22
CA ARG A 1151 -10.61 -52.17 -8.09
C ARG A 1151 -11.42 -51.79 -9.34
N ALA A 1152 -11.65 -52.77 -10.20
CA ALA A 1152 -12.76 -52.77 -11.15
C ALA A 1152 -14.10 -52.80 -10.40
#